data_AF-A0A135RPP1-F1
#
_entry.id   AF-A0A135RPP1-F1
#
_cell.length_a   1.000
_cell.length_b   1.000
_cell.length_c   1.000
_cell.angle_alpha   90.00
_cell.angle_beta   90.00
_cell.angle_gamma   90.00
#
_symmetry.space_group_name_H-M   'P 1'
#
loop_
_entity.id
_entity.type
_entity.pdbx_description
1 polymer ?
#
loop_
_entity_poly.entity_id
_entity_poly.type
_entity_poly.pdbx_seq_one_letter_code
_entity_poly.pdbx_strand_id
1 'polypeptide(L)'
;MFKGNAFDHGMTRRALTNFRSLGGWWRRACAMVFINVLDSARRKAYPWLSKHPSFVAPRVHASAEHRIPVLSDDLAENLRDGITRTVPGVKEVTGPKSVTFTDGTVLDDIDAIIICTGYEYDFSVIKGAGDPTNPAKAPDHFEHVNTTRYKDPHVHFARLYGGFLSKEYPESLAFIGHFFILKAPFAFNDLVTMALASLWSGKVLLPSADVMAQDINRHYDTVVNTLERGVLPHLGFRMFGSDTYTWLNKVAGTGVTERVGCFSKEAWMLWWNDRKFYNLLMDGADSPAVYRLFETERGRKAWPGARDQIPKTNKEVKEISEEWIKKNRAKSRPGISSIFGSIGQRSGASSTVTGHTYHTTCTTMATVTLTRPVQPDIQYAPDYQKFQARTARRVQEPDLPRSLPEGLPQKFTSDMVWEGANLASKYDWTYALTSEQLDELDAALAHFKAKLHPELRKLSYELHNGYGFFVVRGLRVDEHTREDNIIIYAGLSSHIAPQRGRQDRQYDGKPADVVLTHIKDLTLTKDKGQIGSPAYTADKQVFHTDAGDIVSLFALSTAAEGGTSKLASIARVYNEIASTRPDLIHTLTQDWQFEVFGKPEKSFTSRPLVHYQPATPTTPERLAVQYARRYFVGYGALPRSEEIPPISEAQAEALDTLHYLGEKFAVNLDFQKGDIQYANNIGIFHARDGFTDTQDQQYVIS
;
A
#
# COMPACT_ATOMS: atom_id res chain seq x y z
N MET A 1 15.66 -24.90 2.94
CA MET A 1 15.42 -26.07 3.84
C MET A 1 15.74 -25.77 5.32
N PHE A 2 15.13 -26.47 6.29
CA PHE A 2 15.51 -26.43 7.72
C PHE A 2 15.99 -27.83 8.16
N LYS A 3 17.27 -27.98 8.52
CA LYS A 3 17.91 -29.28 8.81
C LYS A 3 17.75 -30.34 7.69
N GLY A 4 17.87 -29.93 6.44
CA GLY A 4 17.80 -30.85 5.29
C GLY A 4 16.39 -31.26 4.84
N ASN A 5 15.33 -30.71 5.43
CA ASN A 5 13.94 -30.89 4.98
C ASN A 5 13.33 -29.56 4.52
N ALA A 6 12.39 -29.61 3.58
CA ALA A 6 11.62 -28.43 3.15
C ALA A 6 10.78 -27.88 4.32
N PHE A 7 10.63 -26.55 4.39
CA PHE A 7 9.99 -25.86 5.53
C PHE A 7 8.52 -26.29 5.74
N ASP A 8 7.82 -26.53 4.64
CA ASP A 8 6.44 -27.02 4.56
C ASP A 8 6.27 -28.47 5.03
N HIS A 9 7.30 -29.31 4.92
CA HIS A 9 7.28 -30.68 5.43
C HIS A 9 7.17 -30.74 6.97
N GLY A 10 7.53 -29.65 7.66
CA GLY A 10 7.33 -29.50 9.12
C GLY A 10 5.96 -28.95 9.52
N MET A 11 5.18 -28.41 8.57
CA MET A 11 3.88 -27.81 8.84
C MET A 11 2.75 -28.84 8.77
N THR A 12 2.44 -29.44 9.92
CA THR A 12 1.37 -30.44 9.95
C THR A 12 0.02 -29.85 9.55
N ARG A 13 -0.81 -30.74 9.02
CA ARG A 13 -2.18 -30.49 8.62
C ARG A 13 -3.04 -29.84 9.71
N ARG A 14 -2.74 -30.16 10.98
CA ARG A 14 -3.36 -29.60 12.20
C ARG A 14 -2.81 -28.21 12.55
N ALA A 15 -1.49 -28.01 12.44
CA ALA A 15 -0.85 -26.71 12.63
C ALA A 15 -1.39 -25.67 11.64
N LEU A 16 -1.53 -26.04 10.36
CA LEU A 16 -2.10 -25.15 9.32
C LEU A 16 -3.57 -24.81 9.57
N THR A 17 -4.39 -25.75 10.06
CA THR A 17 -5.80 -25.49 10.41
C THR A 17 -5.89 -24.56 11.61
N ASN A 18 -5.10 -24.77 12.66
CA ASN A 18 -5.04 -23.86 13.81
C ASN A 18 -4.56 -22.47 13.39
N PHE A 19 -3.54 -22.39 12.53
CA PHE A 19 -3.01 -21.13 12.00
C PHE A 19 -4.04 -20.38 11.15
N ARG A 20 -4.84 -21.09 10.33
CA ARG A 20 -5.94 -20.49 9.54
C ARG A 20 -7.10 -20.05 10.41
N SER A 21 -7.50 -20.85 11.40
CA SER A 21 -8.57 -20.51 12.33
C SER A 21 -8.20 -19.30 13.19
N LEU A 22 -6.96 -19.25 13.70
CA LEU A 22 -6.41 -18.09 14.40
C LEU A 22 -6.25 -16.89 13.48
N GLY A 23 -5.85 -17.08 12.22
CA GLY A 23 -5.70 -16.00 11.24
C GLY A 23 -7.01 -15.31 10.84
N GLY A 24 -8.16 -15.95 11.07
CA GLY A 24 -9.48 -15.33 10.91
C GLY A 24 -9.89 -14.44 12.10
N TRP A 25 -9.27 -14.61 13.26
CA TRP A 25 -9.59 -13.91 14.52
C TRP A 25 -8.49 -12.92 14.93
N TRP A 26 -7.25 -13.20 14.52
CA TRP A 26 -6.04 -12.47 14.93
C TRP A 26 -5.00 -12.45 13.78
N ARG A 27 -5.34 -11.67 12.74
CA ARG A 27 -4.59 -11.65 11.46
C ARG A 27 -3.19 -11.05 11.63
N ARG A 28 -3.03 -10.01 12.46
CA ARG A 28 -1.75 -9.30 12.64
C ARG A 28 -0.76 -10.08 13.51
N ALA A 29 -1.24 -10.72 14.56
CA ALA A 29 -0.50 -11.59 15.47
C ALA A 29 -0.11 -12.86 14.76
N CYS A 30 -0.99 -13.44 13.92
CA CYS A 30 -0.58 -14.54 13.03
C CYS A 30 0.50 -14.09 12.05
N ALA A 31 0.41 -12.90 11.46
CA ALA A 31 1.45 -12.36 10.58
C ALA A 31 2.78 -12.09 11.33
N MET A 32 2.72 -11.56 12.56
CA MET A 32 3.89 -11.33 13.42
C MET A 32 4.52 -12.65 13.90
N VAL A 33 3.71 -13.61 14.34
CA VAL A 33 4.17 -14.96 14.71
C VAL A 33 4.79 -15.65 13.50
N PHE A 34 4.17 -15.54 12.31
CA PHE A 34 4.72 -16.06 11.07
C PHE A 34 6.08 -15.43 10.76
N ILE A 35 6.22 -14.10 10.87
CA ILE A 35 7.49 -13.42 10.62
C ILE A 35 8.55 -13.80 11.66
N ASN A 36 8.18 -13.92 12.94
CA ASN A 36 9.10 -14.32 14.00
C ASN A 36 9.54 -15.78 13.83
N VAL A 37 8.65 -16.65 13.33
CA VAL A 37 8.98 -18.03 12.97
C VAL A 37 9.93 -18.05 11.76
N LEU A 38 9.66 -17.27 10.72
CA LEU A 38 10.54 -17.17 9.55
C LEU A 38 11.89 -16.55 9.90
N ASP A 39 11.92 -15.52 10.75
CA ASP A 39 13.15 -14.87 11.19
C ASP A 39 13.97 -15.80 12.10
N SER A 40 13.30 -16.50 13.02
CA SER A 40 13.92 -17.54 13.84
C SER A 40 14.46 -18.69 12.98
N ALA A 41 13.69 -19.14 11.99
CA ALA A 41 14.12 -20.17 11.04
C ALA A 41 15.34 -19.71 10.23
N ARG A 42 15.34 -18.48 9.73
CA ARG A 42 16.47 -17.84 9.04
C ARG A 42 17.70 -17.77 9.93
N ARG A 43 17.59 -17.21 11.14
CA ARG A 43 18.72 -17.07 12.09
C ARG A 43 19.33 -18.42 12.46
N LYS A 44 18.52 -19.47 12.52
CA LYS A 44 18.97 -20.83 12.82
C LYS A 44 19.58 -21.55 11.62
N ALA A 45 19.03 -21.37 10.42
CA ALA A 45 19.58 -21.96 9.19
C ALA A 45 20.85 -21.24 8.72
N TYR A 46 20.88 -19.91 8.84
CA TYR A 46 21.96 -19.05 8.34
C TYR A 46 22.34 -17.99 9.40
N PRO A 47 22.96 -18.38 10.52
CA PRO A 47 23.29 -17.46 11.61
C PRO A 47 24.22 -16.32 11.18
N TRP A 48 25.09 -16.58 10.20
CA TRP A 48 26.03 -15.61 9.64
C TRP A 48 25.34 -14.48 8.85
N LEU A 49 24.11 -14.70 8.35
CA LEU A 49 23.36 -13.74 7.53
C LEU A 49 23.06 -12.44 8.29
N SER A 50 22.89 -12.53 9.62
CA SER A 50 22.63 -11.39 10.51
C SER A 50 23.79 -10.37 10.56
N LYS A 51 24.99 -10.78 10.16
CA LYS A 51 26.20 -9.95 10.12
C LYS A 51 26.58 -9.54 8.69
N HIS A 52 25.89 -10.08 7.68
CA HIS A 52 26.20 -9.82 6.29
C HIS A 52 25.73 -8.41 5.88
N PRO A 53 26.55 -7.59 5.19
CA PRO A 53 26.26 -6.17 4.86
C PRO A 53 24.85 -5.90 4.34
N SER A 54 24.29 -6.82 3.55
CA SER A 54 22.93 -6.74 2.99
C SER A 54 21.81 -6.65 4.04
N PHE A 55 22.04 -7.16 5.24
CA PHE A 55 21.05 -7.34 6.32
C PHE A 55 21.33 -6.48 7.56
N VAL A 56 22.38 -5.64 7.53
CA VAL A 56 22.78 -4.74 8.62
C VAL A 56 22.28 -3.31 8.41
N ALA A 57 21.87 -2.95 7.19
CA ALA A 57 21.22 -1.68 6.87
C ALA A 57 19.82 -1.59 7.53
N PRO A 58 19.31 -0.37 7.83
CA PRO A 58 17.99 -0.17 8.44
C PRO A 58 16.88 -0.41 7.41
N ARG A 59 16.78 -1.63 6.87
CA ARG A 59 15.62 -2.06 6.10
C ARG A 59 14.52 -2.36 7.10
N VAL A 60 13.45 -1.57 7.07
CA VAL A 60 12.21 -1.90 7.77
C VAL A 60 11.81 -3.31 7.31
N HIS A 61 11.77 -4.25 8.25
CA HIS A 61 11.34 -5.62 7.97
C HIS A 61 9.88 -5.55 7.51
N ALA A 62 9.65 -5.63 6.20
CA ALA A 62 8.32 -5.71 5.65
C ALA A 62 7.63 -6.94 6.24
N SER A 63 6.54 -6.76 6.98
CA SER A 63 5.78 -7.89 7.52
C SER A 63 5.24 -8.76 6.38
N ALA A 64 4.80 -9.99 6.68
CA ALA A 64 4.12 -10.83 5.69
C ALA A 64 2.81 -10.20 5.15
N GLU A 65 2.36 -9.09 5.75
CA GLU A 65 1.25 -8.27 5.25
C GLU A 65 1.70 -7.26 4.17
N HIS A 66 2.99 -6.92 4.11
CA HIS A 66 3.56 -5.90 3.22
C HIS A 66 4.46 -6.50 2.13
N ARG A 67 5.06 -7.67 2.36
CA ARG A 67 5.80 -8.43 1.35
C ARG A 67 5.58 -9.92 1.53
N ILE A 68 5.38 -10.61 0.40
CA ILE A 68 5.34 -12.07 0.38
C ILE A 68 6.76 -12.57 0.69
N PRO A 69 6.96 -13.39 1.74
CA PRO A 69 8.28 -13.89 2.06
C PRO A 69 8.76 -14.82 0.94
N VAL A 70 9.97 -14.56 0.45
CA VAL A 70 10.63 -15.40 -0.54
C VAL A 70 11.56 -16.36 0.18
N LEU A 71 11.35 -17.65 -0.05
CA LEU A 71 12.24 -18.71 0.39
C LEU A 71 13.11 -19.08 -0.82
N SER A 72 14.41 -18.91 -0.68
CA SER A 72 15.40 -19.37 -1.68
C SER A 72 16.31 -20.37 -0.99
N ASP A 73 16.56 -21.50 -1.64
CA ASP A 73 17.43 -22.54 -1.11
C ASP A 73 18.91 -22.13 -1.21
N ASP A 74 19.29 -21.43 -2.28
CA ASP A 74 20.70 -21.15 -2.59
C ASP A 74 21.13 -19.70 -2.34
N LEU A 75 20.21 -18.74 -2.26
CA LEU A 75 20.57 -17.30 -2.17
C LEU A 75 21.46 -16.99 -0.98
N ALA A 76 21.19 -17.58 0.19
CA ALA A 76 22.02 -17.39 1.36
C ALA A 76 23.43 -17.92 1.10
N GLU A 77 23.57 -19.14 0.60
CA GLU A 77 24.90 -19.72 0.34
C GLU A 77 25.65 -18.94 -0.74
N ASN A 78 24.97 -18.51 -1.79
CA ASN A 78 25.55 -17.68 -2.84
C ASN A 78 26.03 -16.31 -2.33
N LEU A 79 25.32 -15.70 -1.37
CA LEU A 79 25.77 -14.47 -0.70
C LEU A 79 27.01 -14.72 0.16
N ARG A 80 27.06 -15.82 0.92
CA ARG A 80 28.22 -16.21 1.74
C ARG A 80 29.46 -16.45 0.87
N ASP A 81 29.28 -17.20 -0.20
CA ASP A 81 30.36 -17.69 -1.05
C ASP A 81 30.82 -16.60 -2.05
N GLY A 82 30.15 -15.44 -2.04
CA GLY A 82 30.47 -14.28 -2.87
C GLY A 82 30.04 -14.42 -4.33
N ILE A 83 29.33 -15.49 -4.68
CA ILE A 83 28.72 -15.73 -5.99
C ILE A 83 27.65 -14.67 -6.29
N THR A 84 26.90 -14.26 -5.27
CA THR A 84 25.96 -13.14 -5.33
C THR A 84 26.46 -12.02 -4.42
N ARG A 85 26.42 -10.78 -4.93
CA ARG A 85 26.74 -9.59 -4.14
C ARG A 85 25.52 -8.70 -4.07
N THR A 86 25.30 -8.10 -2.91
CA THR A 86 24.32 -7.02 -2.80
C THR A 86 25.02 -5.69 -3.00
N VAL A 87 24.42 -4.89 -3.86
CA VAL A 87 24.89 -3.56 -4.20
C VAL A 87 23.82 -2.54 -3.78
N PRO A 88 24.18 -1.25 -3.65
CA PRO A 88 23.21 -0.18 -3.53
C PRO A 88 22.23 -0.17 -4.72
N GLY A 89 21.17 0.63 -4.63
CA GLY A 89 20.17 0.71 -5.70
C GLY A 89 20.82 1.08 -7.03
N VAL A 90 20.21 0.66 -8.14
CA VAL A 90 20.65 1.12 -9.47
C VAL A 90 20.20 2.56 -9.66
N LYS A 91 21.13 3.44 -10.04
CA LYS A 91 20.84 4.84 -10.41
C LYS A 91 20.56 4.95 -11.91
N GLU A 92 21.42 4.36 -12.73
CA GLU A 92 21.31 4.38 -14.18
C GLU A 92 22.11 3.26 -14.84
N VAL A 93 21.66 2.85 -16.04
CA VAL A 93 22.41 1.97 -16.94
C VAL A 93 22.98 2.86 -18.04
N THR A 94 24.27 3.19 -17.91
CA THR A 94 24.99 4.17 -18.74
C THR A 94 25.49 3.58 -20.06
N GLY A 95 25.61 2.26 -20.14
CA GLY A 95 26.07 1.54 -21.34
C GLY A 95 25.74 0.05 -21.29
N PRO A 96 26.07 -0.72 -22.35
CA PRO A 96 25.70 -2.12 -22.45
C PRO A 96 26.34 -2.99 -21.36
N LYS A 97 27.49 -2.59 -20.81
CA LYS A 97 28.24 -3.34 -19.80
C LYS A 97 28.53 -2.55 -18.54
N SER A 98 27.80 -1.45 -18.31
CA SER A 98 28.07 -0.52 -17.22
C SER A 98 26.81 -0.11 -16.48
N VAL A 99 26.88 -0.13 -15.14
CA VAL A 99 25.80 0.27 -14.25
C VAL A 99 26.34 1.22 -13.20
N THR A 100 25.66 2.34 -13.00
CA THR A 100 25.93 3.27 -11.90
C THR A 100 24.92 3.03 -10.79
N PHE A 101 25.41 2.89 -9.56
CA PHE A 101 24.60 2.73 -8.36
C PHE A 101 24.27 4.06 -7.69
N THR A 102 23.31 4.04 -6.78
CA THR A 102 22.79 5.22 -6.06
C THR A 102 23.82 5.88 -5.15
N ASP A 103 24.86 5.15 -4.74
CA ASP A 103 25.99 5.68 -3.96
C ASP A 103 27.09 6.30 -4.85
N GLY A 104 26.89 6.30 -6.17
CA GLY A 104 27.87 6.79 -7.15
C GLY A 104 28.90 5.74 -7.60
N THR A 105 28.88 4.53 -7.04
CA THR A 105 29.74 3.43 -7.49
C THR A 105 29.36 3.03 -8.92
N VAL A 106 30.36 2.90 -9.80
CA VAL A 106 30.18 2.41 -11.17
C VAL A 106 30.76 1.01 -11.27
N LEU A 107 29.98 0.07 -11.80
CA LEU A 107 30.46 -1.24 -12.23
C LEU A 107 30.55 -1.25 -13.74
N ASP A 108 31.75 -1.55 -14.24
CA ASP A 108 32.03 -1.78 -15.64
C ASP A 108 32.32 -3.27 -15.90
N ASP A 109 32.43 -3.64 -17.16
CA ASP A 109 32.67 -5.02 -17.62
C ASP A 109 31.63 -6.04 -17.14
N ILE A 110 30.37 -5.63 -17.14
CA ILE A 110 29.23 -6.49 -16.81
C ILE A 110 28.84 -7.31 -18.04
N ASP A 111 28.76 -8.63 -17.91
CA ASP A 111 28.31 -9.51 -18.99
C ASP A 111 26.83 -9.31 -19.32
N ALA A 112 25.99 -9.22 -18.30
CA ALA A 112 24.56 -9.07 -18.43
C ALA A 112 23.92 -8.37 -17.22
N ILE A 113 22.86 -7.63 -17.50
CA ILE A 113 22.01 -6.90 -16.57
C ILE A 113 20.59 -7.45 -16.76
N ILE A 114 20.09 -8.18 -15.76
CA ILE A 114 18.74 -8.74 -15.76
C ILE A 114 17.94 -8.05 -14.67
N ILE A 115 16.90 -7.32 -15.06
CA ILE A 115 16.04 -6.59 -14.13
C ILE A 115 14.78 -7.42 -13.89
N CYS A 116 14.65 -7.93 -12.67
CA CYS A 116 13.49 -8.73 -12.25
C CYS A 116 12.50 -7.84 -11.49
N THR A 117 11.43 -7.40 -12.15
CA THR A 117 10.45 -6.45 -11.56
C THR A 117 9.46 -7.11 -10.59
N GLY A 118 9.28 -8.44 -10.68
CA GLY A 118 8.44 -9.19 -9.75
C GLY A 118 6.95 -9.07 -10.08
N TYR A 119 6.09 -8.97 -9.07
CA TYR A 119 4.62 -8.89 -9.22
C TYR A 119 4.11 -7.47 -9.48
N GLU A 120 4.97 -6.46 -9.33
CA GLU A 120 4.70 -5.06 -9.63
C GLU A 120 5.64 -4.59 -10.74
N TYR A 121 5.11 -3.88 -11.73
CA TYR A 121 5.89 -3.50 -12.91
C TYR A 121 6.34 -2.05 -12.78
N ASP A 122 7.60 -1.87 -12.40
CA ASP A 122 8.20 -0.55 -12.28
C ASP A 122 9.52 -0.48 -13.06
N PHE A 123 9.53 0.35 -14.09
CA PHE A 123 10.72 0.65 -14.91
C PHE A 123 11.47 1.89 -14.41
N SER A 124 10.92 2.64 -13.44
CA SER A 124 11.50 3.89 -12.92
C SER A 124 12.84 3.70 -12.20
N VAL A 125 13.13 2.45 -11.78
CA VAL A 125 14.41 2.03 -11.20
C VAL A 125 15.57 2.12 -12.20
N ILE A 126 15.28 2.25 -13.50
CA ILE A 126 16.30 2.41 -14.54
C ILE A 126 16.19 3.79 -15.17
N LYS A 127 17.30 4.52 -15.15
CA LYS A 127 17.45 5.80 -15.85
C LYS A 127 18.60 5.74 -16.84
N GLY A 128 18.71 6.78 -17.67
CA GLY A 128 19.78 6.94 -18.64
C GLY A 128 19.51 6.24 -19.96
N ALA A 129 20.57 5.86 -20.68
CA ALA A 129 20.47 5.30 -22.02
C ALA A 129 19.83 3.90 -22.02
N GLY A 130 19.88 3.15 -20.91
CA GLY A 130 19.19 1.86 -20.77
C GLY A 130 17.70 1.94 -20.42
N ASP A 131 17.13 3.13 -20.15
CA ASP A 131 15.73 3.30 -19.77
C ASP A 131 14.79 2.98 -20.95
N PRO A 132 13.98 1.91 -20.90
CA PRO A 132 13.12 1.52 -22.01
C PRO A 132 11.88 2.42 -22.13
N THR A 133 11.63 3.28 -21.15
CA THR A 133 10.47 4.17 -21.09
C THR A 133 10.78 5.63 -21.41
N ASN A 134 12.05 5.95 -21.70
CA ASN A 134 12.51 7.31 -21.98
C ASN A 134 11.74 7.94 -23.17
N PRO A 135 11.00 9.05 -22.93
CA PRO A 135 10.21 9.74 -23.97
C PRO A 135 11.03 10.17 -25.18
N ALA A 136 12.30 10.54 -24.98
CA ALA A 136 13.18 11.04 -26.03
C ALA A 136 13.49 9.98 -27.11
N LYS A 137 13.30 8.69 -26.81
CA LYS A 137 13.59 7.59 -27.75
C LYS A 137 12.53 7.41 -28.84
N ALA A 138 11.33 7.95 -28.63
CA ALA A 138 10.23 7.93 -29.60
C ALA A 138 9.21 9.01 -29.26
N PRO A 139 9.53 10.30 -29.48
CA PRO A 139 8.71 11.43 -29.04
C PRO A 139 7.29 11.38 -29.61
N ASP A 140 7.12 11.06 -30.89
CA ASP A 140 5.81 10.99 -31.53
C ASP A 140 4.93 9.87 -30.95
N HIS A 141 5.52 8.71 -30.66
CA HIS A 141 4.83 7.61 -29.98
C HIS A 141 4.48 8.00 -28.55
N PHE A 142 5.36 8.73 -27.88
CA PHE A 142 5.11 9.19 -26.52
C PHE A 142 3.96 10.19 -26.45
N GLU A 143 3.94 11.16 -27.37
CA GLU A 143 2.86 12.13 -27.49
C GLU A 143 1.53 11.43 -27.82
N HIS A 144 1.53 10.56 -28.82
CA HIS A 144 0.32 9.87 -29.26
C HIS A 144 -0.27 8.97 -28.16
N VAL A 145 0.53 8.12 -27.50
CA VAL A 145 0.01 7.28 -26.41
C VAL A 145 -0.53 8.13 -25.25
N ASN A 146 0.06 9.32 -25.01
CA ASN A 146 -0.41 10.24 -23.98
C ASN A 146 -1.77 10.85 -24.28
N THR A 147 -2.16 10.95 -25.55
CA THR A 147 -3.49 11.43 -25.95
C THR A 147 -4.59 10.37 -25.90
N THR A 148 -4.25 9.10 -25.66
CA THR A 148 -5.24 8.01 -25.65
C THR A 148 -6.16 8.07 -24.43
N ARG A 149 -7.43 7.71 -24.64
CA ARG A 149 -8.54 8.00 -23.71
C ARG A 149 -8.36 7.51 -22.27
N TYR A 150 -7.80 6.31 -22.07
CA TYR A 150 -7.69 5.67 -20.75
C TYR A 150 -6.24 5.57 -20.25
N LYS A 151 -5.33 6.39 -20.78
CA LYS A 151 -3.92 6.38 -20.39
C LYS A 151 -3.69 7.07 -19.04
N ASP A 152 -2.97 6.37 -18.15
CA ASP A 152 -2.47 6.94 -16.89
C ASP A 152 -1.31 7.91 -17.18
N PRO A 153 -1.40 9.21 -16.83
CA PRO A 153 -0.37 10.20 -17.14
C PRO A 153 1.02 9.84 -16.57
N HIS A 154 1.09 9.06 -15.50
CA HIS A 154 2.33 8.74 -14.78
C HIS A 154 3.06 7.51 -15.31
N VAL A 155 2.47 6.75 -16.24
CA VAL A 155 3.09 5.55 -16.80
C VAL A 155 3.53 5.80 -18.23
N HIS A 156 4.65 5.18 -18.60
CA HIS A 156 5.27 5.32 -19.91
C HIS A 156 5.41 3.94 -20.58
N PHE A 157 5.24 3.90 -21.90
CA PHE A 157 5.34 2.66 -22.67
C PHE A 157 6.79 2.16 -22.71
N ALA A 158 7.02 0.92 -22.29
CA ALA A 158 8.35 0.31 -22.29
C ALA A 158 8.67 -0.29 -23.67
N ARG A 159 9.65 0.29 -24.36
CA ARG A 159 10.07 -0.09 -25.72
C ARG A 159 11.03 -1.28 -25.67
N LEU A 160 10.49 -2.49 -25.50
CA LEU A 160 11.24 -3.74 -25.36
C LEU A 160 10.93 -4.73 -26.49
N TYR A 161 11.96 -5.32 -27.11
CA TYR A 161 11.78 -6.39 -28.08
C TYR A 161 11.27 -7.66 -27.40
N GLY A 162 10.27 -8.30 -28.01
CA GLY A 162 9.60 -9.46 -27.41
C GLY A 162 8.88 -9.12 -26.10
N GLY A 163 8.80 -7.83 -25.74
CA GLY A 163 8.40 -7.41 -24.41
C GLY A 163 9.34 -7.88 -23.31
N PHE A 164 10.66 -7.99 -23.50
CA PHE A 164 11.60 -8.24 -22.39
C PHE A 164 13.05 -7.83 -22.68
N LEU A 165 13.47 -7.81 -23.94
CA LEU A 165 14.84 -7.49 -24.32
C LEU A 165 14.99 -5.99 -24.60
N SER A 166 16.07 -5.37 -24.12
CA SER A 166 16.36 -3.97 -24.41
C SER A 166 16.56 -3.76 -25.91
N LYS A 167 16.00 -2.69 -26.45
CA LYS A 167 16.28 -2.25 -27.83
C LYS A 167 17.70 -1.70 -27.97
N GLU A 168 18.18 -0.97 -26.96
CA GLU A 168 19.45 -0.25 -27.02
C GLU A 168 20.65 -1.17 -26.73
N TYR A 169 20.46 -2.13 -25.83
CA TYR A 169 21.50 -3.07 -25.38
C TYR A 169 20.99 -4.52 -25.41
N PRO A 170 20.55 -5.04 -26.58
CA PRO A 170 19.95 -6.37 -26.70
C PRO A 170 20.90 -7.51 -26.31
N GLU A 171 22.21 -7.28 -26.34
CA GLU A 171 23.27 -8.21 -26.00
C GLU A 171 23.50 -8.39 -24.50
N SER A 172 22.92 -7.52 -23.67
CA SER A 172 23.28 -7.48 -22.24
C SER A 172 22.21 -6.94 -21.30
N LEU A 173 21.12 -6.33 -21.78
CA LEU A 173 20.07 -5.77 -20.91
C LEU A 173 18.71 -6.40 -21.19
N ALA A 174 18.11 -7.01 -20.16
CA ALA A 174 16.77 -7.59 -20.21
C ALA A 174 15.94 -7.27 -18.95
N PHE A 175 14.62 -7.32 -19.14
CA PHE A 175 13.61 -7.04 -18.13
C PHE A 175 12.69 -8.25 -18.04
N ILE A 176 12.52 -8.82 -16.85
CA ILE A 176 11.72 -10.03 -16.65
C ILE A 176 10.63 -9.74 -15.61
N GLY A 177 9.40 -10.13 -15.93
CA GLY A 177 8.26 -10.08 -15.02
C GLY A 177 6.97 -9.61 -15.68
N HIS A 178 7.04 -8.77 -16.70
CA HIS A 178 5.91 -7.97 -17.21
C HIS A 178 5.12 -8.60 -18.37
N PHE A 179 5.01 -9.93 -18.35
CA PHE A 179 4.19 -10.68 -19.30
C PHE A 179 2.82 -11.02 -18.71
N PHE A 180 1.76 -10.81 -19.49
CA PHE A 180 0.45 -11.35 -19.15
C PHE A 180 0.24 -12.68 -19.89
N ILE A 181 0.49 -13.77 -19.19
CA ILE A 181 0.37 -15.14 -19.72
C ILE A 181 -0.61 -15.97 -18.89
N LEU A 182 -1.46 -16.75 -19.57
CA LEU A 182 -2.29 -17.80 -18.94
C LEU A 182 -1.45 -19.08 -18.67
N LYS A 183 -0.32 -18.93 -17.96
CA LYS A 183 0.56 -20.02 -17.51
C LYS A 183 1.19 -19.67 -16.18
N ALA A 184 1.81 -20.66 -15.53
CA ALA A 184 2.60 -20.43 -14.32
C ALA A 184 3.73 -19.41 -14.60
N PRO A 185 3.71 -18.21 -13.98
CA PRO A 185 4.64 -17.12 -14.33
C PRO A 185 6.12 -17.50 -14.14
N PHE A 186 6.43 -18.27 -13.10
CA PHE A 186 7.81 -18.71 -12.83
C PHE A 186 8.35 -19.69 -13.87
N ALA A 187 7.52 -20.63 -14.35
CA ALA A 187 7.92 -21.55 -15.41
C ALA A 187 8.17 -20.80 -16.73
N PHE A 188 7.37 -19.77 -17.00
CA PHE A 188 7.57 -18.91 -18.16
C PHE A 188 8.84 -18.05 -18.04
N ASN A 189 9.11 -17.46 -16.88
CA ASN A 189 10.34 -16.70 -16.66
C ASN A 189 11.60 -17.58 -16.81
N ASP A 190 11.53 -18.85 -16.37
CA ASP A 190 12.61 -19.82 -16.59
C ASP A 190 12.87 -20.04 -18.09
N LEU A 191 11.82 -20.18 -18.90
CA LEU A 191 11.94 -20.21 -20.37
C LEU A 191 12.58 -18.92 -20.94
N VAL A 192 12.20 -17.74 -20.45
CA VAL A 192 12.81 -16.46 -20.86
C VAL A 192 14.30 -16.45 -20.54
N THR A 193 14.71 -16.89 -19.35
CA THR A 193 16.13 -16.95 -18.99
C THR A 193 16.93 -17.94 -19.82
N MET A 194 16.35 -19.08 -20.23
CA MET A 194 16.99 -19.99 -21.18
C MET A 194 17.22 -19.34 -22.54
N ALA A 195 16.22 -18.60 -23.04
CA ALA A 195 16.34 -17.90 -24.30
C ALA A 195 17.42 -16.80 -24.24
N LEU A 196 17.47 -16.03 -23.14
CA LEU A 196 18.53 -15.05 -22.90
C LEU A 196 19.92 -15.70 -22.90
N ALA A 197 20.09 -16.82 -22.19
CA ALA A 197 21.36 -17.54 -22.17
C ALA A 197 21.79 -18.00 -23.59
N SER A 198 20.86 -18.44 -24.44
CA SER A 198 21.15 -18.79 -25.83
C SER A 198 21.57 -17.58 -26.68
N LEU A 199 20.91 -16.43 -26.51
CA LEU A 199 21.21 -15.19 -27.24
C LEU A 199 22.57 -14.63 -26.83
N TRP A 200 22.79 -14.45 -25.52
CA TRP A 200 23.98 -13.79 -24.99
C TRP A 200 25.23 -14.67 -25.04
N SER A 201 25.08 -16.00 -25.14
CA SER A 201 26.21 -16.89 -25.46
C SER A 201 26.60 -16.91 -26.94
N GLY A 202 25.88 -16.18 -27.81
CA GLY A 202 26.12 -16.14 -29.25
C GLY A 202 25.71 -17.41 -30.00
N LYS A 203 25.09 -18.39 -29.33
CA LYS A 203 24.60 -19.63 -29.96
C LYS A 203 23.42 -19.37 -30.90
N VAL A 204 22.67 -18.32 -30.64
CA VAL A 204 21.57 -17.83 -31.49
C VAL A 204 21.81 -16.35 -31.76
N LEU A 205 21.76 -15.96 -33.03
CA LEU A 205 21.93 -14.57 -33.42
C LEU A 205 20.77 -13.71 -32.92
N LEU A 206 21.10 -12.52 -32.40
CA LEU A 206 20.12 -11.49 -32.09
C LEU A 206 19.40 -11.05 -33.39
N PRO A 207 18.10 -10.71 -33.31
CA PRO A 207 17.40 -10.09 -34.43
C PRO A 207 18.03 -8.76 -34.84
N SER A 208 17.86 -8.35 -36.09
CA SER A 208 18.30 -7.03 -36.54
C SER A 208 17.52 -5.91 -35.83
N ALA A 209 18.11 -4.72 -35.78
CA ALA A 209 17.48 -3.53 -35.19
C ALA A 209 16.11 -3.22 -35.80
N ASP A 210 15.95 -3.43 -37.11
CA ASP A 210 14.68 -3.22 -37.82
C ASP A 210 13.60 -4.23 -37.39
N VAL A 211 13.98 -5.50 -37.24
CA VAL A 211 13.05 -6.54 -36.76
C VAL A 211 12.61 -6.22 -35.33
N MET A 212 13.54 -5.77 -34.48
CA MET A 212 13.23 -5.36 -33.12
C MET A 212 12.30 -4.14 -33.08
N ALA A 213 12.58 -3.12 -33.90
CA ALA A 213 11.75 -1.92 -34.00
C ALA A 213 10.33 -2.23 -34.50
N GLN A 214 10.18 -3.10 -35.50
CA GLN A 214 8.89 -3.51 -36.02
C GLN A 214 8.05 -4.25 -34.97
N ASP A 215 8.66 -5.14 -34.20
CA ASP A 215 7.97 -5.86 -33.11
C ASP A 215 7.52 -4.90 -32.00
N ILE A 216 8.38 -3.94 -31.62
CA ILE A 216 8.05 -2.89 -30.63
C ILE A 216 6.89 -2.03 -31.13
N ASN A 217 6.91 -1.60 -32.40
CA ASN A 217 5.87 -0.74 -32.95
C ASN A 217 4.53 -1.50 -33.07
N ARG A 218 4.53 -2.76 -33.51
CA ARG A 218 3.32 -3.59 -33.54
C ARG A 218 2.70 -3.74 -32.15
N HIS A 219 3.55 -3.90 -31.14
CA HIS A 219 3.10 -4.00 -29.75
C HIS A 219 2.56 -2.65 -29.25
N TYR A 220 3.25 -1.56 -29.55
CA TYR A 220 2.79 -0.20 -29.26
C TYR A 220 1.39 0.07 -29.82
N ASP A 221 1.13 -0.28 -31.09
CA ASP A 221 -0.19 -0.10 -31.71
C ASP A 221 -1.28 -0.90 -31.01
N THR A 222 -0.94 -2.11 -30.55
CA THR A 222 -1.85 -2.96 -29.76
C THR A 222 -2.19 -2.31 -28.41
N VAL A 223 -1.19 -1.71 -27.75
CA VAL A 223 -1.38 -0.99 -26.48
C VAL A 223 -2.27 0.24 -26.68
N VAL A 224 -1.98 1.09 -27.67
CA VAL A 224 -2.78 2.28 -28.01
C VAL A 224 -4.24 1.89 -28.27
N ASN A 225 -4.49 0.90 -29.13
CA ASN A 225 -5.84 0.43 -29.43
C ASN A 225 -6.56 -0.12 -28.18
N THR A 226 -5.83 -0.76 -27.27
CA THR A 226 -6.42 -1.25 -26.03
C THR A 226 -6.78 -0.10 -25.08
N LEU A 227 -5.92 0.93 -24.98
CA LEU A 227 -6.16 2.15 -24.20
C LEU A 227 -7.30 3.02 -24.73
N GLU A 228 -7.75 2.84 -25.96
CA GLU A 228 -8.99 3.45 -26.45
C GLU A 228 -10.25 2.77 -25.89
N ARG A 229 -10.12 1.53 -25.42
CA ARG A 229 -11.25 0.68 -24.99
C ARG A 229 -11.28 0.44 -23.48
N GLY A 230 -10.18 0.64 -22.76
CA GLY A 230 -10.13 0.56 -21.31
C GLY A 230 -8.73 0.72 -20.74
N VAL A 231 -8.65 0.79 -19.41
CA VAL A 231 -7.37 0.91 -18.69
C VAL A 231 -6.58 -0.38 -18.78
N LEU A 232 -5.27 -0.28 -19.02
CA LEU A 232 -4.33 -1.41 -18.96
C LEU A 232 -3.69 -1.52 -17.57
N PRO A 233 -3.35 -2.73 -17.09
CA PRO A 233 -2.64 -2.90 -15.82
C PRO A 233 -1.25 -2.24 -15.78
N HIS A 234 -0.55 -2.18 -16.93
CA HIS A 234 0.70 -1.44 -17.13
C HIS A 234 0.98 -1.26 -18.63
N LEU A 235 1.80 -0.29 -19.03
CA LEU A 235 2.05 0.01 -20.46
C LEU A 235 3.12 -0.87 -21.10
N GLY A 236 3.85 -1.69 -20.34
CA GLY A 236 4.69 -2.77 -20.86
C GLY A 236 3.93 -4.05 -21.20
N PHE A 237 2.60 -4.03 -21.07
CA PHE A 237 1.72 -5.20 -21.11
C PHE A 237 1.74 -5.92 -22.46
N ARG A 238 2.15 -7.20 -22.49
CA ARG A 238 2.07 -8.05 -23.68
C ARG A 238 1.08 -9.21 -23.47
N MET A 239 -0.05 -9.16 -24.18
CA MET A 239 -1.14 -10.14 -24.11
C MET A 239 -1.03 -11.21 -25.20
N PHE A 240 -1.28 -12.49 -24.88
CA PHE A 240 -1.52 -13.58 -25.84
C PHE A 240 -0.54 -13.70 -27.03
N GLY A 241 0.77 -13.56 -26.80
CA GLY A 241 1.77 -13.73 -27.86
C GLY A 241 2.14 -15.19 -28.11
N SER A 242 1.34 -15.94 -28.90
CA SER A 242 1.75 -17.26 -29.44
C SER A 242 3.13 -17.16 -30.09
N ASP A 243 3.38 -16.06 -30.78
CA ASP A 243 4.61 -15.81 -31.53
C ASP A 243 5.80 -15.60 -30.58
N THR A 244 5.59 -14.86 -29.49
CA THR A 244 6.63 -14.66 -28.46
C THR A 244 6.94 -15.97 -27.75
N TYR A 245 5.92 -16.73 -27.34
CA TYR A 245 6.11 -18.03 -26.71
C TYR A 245 6.82 -19.03 -27.63
N THR A 246 6.43 -19.08 -28.90
CA THR A 246 7.05 -19.95 -29.91
C THR A 246 8.49 -19.54 -30.17
N TRP A 247 8.74 -18.24 -30.32
CA TRP A 247 10.07 -17.70 -30.50
C TRP A 247 10.97 -18.01 -29.28
N LEU A 248 10.47 -17.83 -28.05
CA LEU A 248 11.20 -18.17 -26.83
C LEU A 248 11.57 -19.66 -26.78
N ASN A 249 10.63 -20.56 -27.08
CA ASN A 249 10.92 -22.01 -27.13
C ASN A 249 11.96 -22.37 -28.20
N LYS A 250 11.88 -21.73 -29.36
CA LYS A 250 12.84 -21.92 -30.46
C LYS A 250 14.24 -21.43 -30.09
N VAL A 251 14.36 -20.24 -29.50
CA VAL A 251 15.63 -19.62 -29.10
C VAL A 251 16.25 -20.36 -27.92
N ALA A 252 15.44 -20.71 -26.92
CA ALA A 252 15.87 -21.55 -25.81
C ALA A 252 16.25 -22.97 -26.27
N GLY A 253 15.70 -23.45 -27.39
CA GLY A 253 15.94 -24.79 -27.92
C GLY A 253 15.24 -25.86 -27.08
N THR A 254 14.02 -25.59 -26.62
CA THR A 254 13.28 -26.53 -25.76
C THR A 254 12.71 -27.70 -26.54
N GLY A 255 12.37 -27.49 -27.81
CA GLY A 255 11.69 -28.46 -28.66
C GLY A 255 10.23 -28.75 -28.26
N VAL A 256 9.68 -28.00 -27.29
CA VAL A 256 8.35 -28.25 -26.71
C VAL A 256 7.26 -27.93 -27.72
N THR A 257 7.37 -26.81 -28.42
CA THR A 257 6.38 -26.39 -29.43
C THR A 257 6.24 -27.39 -30.57
N GLU A 258 7.35 -28.01 -30.97
CA GLU A 258 7.44 -28.96 -32.07
C GLU A 258 7.03 -30.38 -31.66
N ARG A 259 7.20 -30.77 -30.38
CA ARG A 259 7.01 -32.17 -29.93
C ARG A 259 5.83 -32.38 -29.00
N VAL A 260 5.19 -31.31 -28.56
CA VAL A 260 4.02 -31.33 -27.66
C VAL A 260 2.85 -30.55 -28.25
N GLY A 261 3.06 -29.72 -29.29
CA GLY A 261 1.98 -29.00 -29.96
C GLY A 261 1.03 -29.94 -30.73
N CYS A 262 -0.28 -29.82 -30.49
CA CYS A 262 -1.35 -30.75 -30.91
C CYS A 262 -1.40 -31.15 -32.40
N PHE A 263 -0.71 -30.44 -33.29
CA PHE A 263 -0.79 -30.64 -34.74
C PHE A 263 0.57 -30.89 -35.42
N SER A 264 1.64 -31.10 -34.64
CA SER A 264 2.98 -31.40 -35.18
C SER A 264 3.18 -32.90 -35.38
N LYS A 265 3.97 -33.27 -36.41
CA LYS A 265 4.26 -34.67 -36.72
C LYS A 265 4.93 -35.37 -35.53
N GLU A 266 5.84 -34.68 -34.86
CA GLU A 266 6.59 -35.19 -33.72
C GLU A 266 5.73 -35.32 -32.46
N ALA A 267 4.74 -34.44 -32.24
CA ALA A 267 3.73 -34.64 -31.19
C ALA A 267 2.87 -35.87 -31.45
N TRP A 268 2.44 -36.10 -32.70
CA TRP A 268 1.70 -37.31 -33.06
C TRP A 268 2.55 -38.58 -32.87
N MET A 269 3.85 -38.53 -33.17
CA MET A 269 4.77 -39.63 -32.86
C MET A 269 4.89 -39.88 -31.36
N LEU A 270 5.05 -38.82 -30.54
CA LEU A 270 5.12 -38.96 -29.09
C LEU A 270 3.82 -39.51 -28.51
N TRP A 271 2.67 -39.04 -29.00
CA TRP A 271 1.36 -39.55 -28.62
C TRP A 271 1.17 -41.03 -28.97
N TRP A 272 1.62 -41.47 -30.16
CA TRP A 272 1.48 -42.86 -30.59
C TRP A 272 2.40 -43.80 -29.80
N ASN A 273 3.64 -43.37 -29.55
CA ASN A 273 4.65 -44.18 -28.88
C ASN A 273 4.52 -44.19 -27.35
N ASP A 274 4.04 -43.11 -26.75
CA ASP A 274 3.86 -42.99 -25.31
C ASP A 274 2.69 -42.07 -24.95
N ARG A 275 1.48 -42.57 -25.24
CA ARG A 275 0.23 -41.85 -25.03
C ARG A 275 0.02 -41.40 -23.59
N LYS A 276 0.42 -42.23 -22.62
CA LYS A 276 0.25 -41.93 -21.19
C LYS A 276 1.13 -40.75 -20.80
N PHE A 277 2.38 -40.73 -21.23
CA PHE A 277 3.28 -39.62 -20.96
C PHE A 277 2.89 -38.36 -21.74
N TYR A 278 2.49 -38.47 -23.01
CA TYR A 278 1.99 -37.32 -23.77
C TYR A 278 0.80 -36.66 -23.08
N ASN A 279 -0.22 -37.44 -22.69
CA ASN A 279 -1.37 -36.89 -21.96
C ASN A 279 -0.95 -36.26 -20.63
N LEU A 280 0.07 -36.80 -19.97
CA LEU A 280 0.63 -36.20 -18.75
C LEU A 280 1.33 -34.86 -18.99
N LEU A 281 1.91 -34.65 -20.18
CA LEU A 281 2.49 -33.36 -20.59
C LEU A 281 1.41 -32.33 -20.94
N MET A 282 0.29 -32.77 -21.50
CA MET A 282 -0.80 -31.89 -21.96
C MET A 282 -1.80 -31.53 -20.86
N ASP A 283 -2.18 -32.53 -20.06
CA ASP A 283 -3.28 -32.44 -19.10
C ASP A 283 -2.80 -32.45 -17.63
N GLY A 284 -1.48 -32.66 -17.43
CA GLY A 284 -0.87 -32.71 -16.11
C GLY A 284 -0.44 -31.34 -15.57
N ALA A 285 0.21 -31.36 -14.41
CA ALA A 285 0.77 -30.17 -13.78
C ALA A 285 1.86 -29.54 -14.67
N ASP A 286 1.78 -28.22 -14.89
CA ASP A 286 2.73 -27.42 -15.67
C ASP A 286 4.09 -27.34 -14.95
N SER A 287 4.96 -28.30 -15.25
CA SER A 287 6.27 -28.47 -14.62
C SER A 287 7.38 -27.86 -15.50
N PRO A 288 8.28 -27.02 -14.95
CA PRO A 288 9.44 -26.48 -15.69
C PRO A 288 10.36 -27.54 -16.29
N ALA A 289 10.29 -28.79 -15.80
CA ALA A 289 11.01 -29.92 -16.36
C ALA A 289 10.67 -30.15 -17.84
N VAL A 290 9.45 -29.80 -18.29
CA VAL A 290 9.05 -29.92 -19.71
C VAL A 290 9.96 -29.13 -20.63
N TYR A 291 10.39 -27.93 -20.21
CA TYR A 291 11.27 -27.11 -21.02
C TYR A 291 12.66 -27.71 -21.17
N ARG A 292 13.07 -28.68 -20.33
CA ARG A 292 14.36 -29.39 -20.36
C ARG A 292 14.24 -30.85 -20.83
N LEU A 293 13.08 -31.26 -21.33
CA LEU A 293 12.78 -32.66 -21.64
C LEU A 293 13.44 -33.15 -22.92
N PHE A 294 13.31 -32.40 -24.01
CA PHE A 294 13.76 -32.86 -25.32
C PHE A 294 15.19 -32.41 -25.60
N GLU A 295 16.01 -33.32 -26.11
CA GLU A 295 17.30 -32.97 -26.69
C GLU A 295 17.07 -32.20 -27.99
N THR A 296 17.78 -31.09 -28.15
CA THR A 296 17.80 -30.34 -29.39
C THR A 296 19.23 -29.91 -29.69
N GLU A 297 19.54 -29.71 -30.97
CA GLU A 297 20.86 -29.23 -31.40
C GLU A 297 21.07 -27.72 -31.13
N ARG A 298 20.13 -27.06 -30.44
CA ARG A 298 20.08 -25.61 -30.28
C ARG A 298 19.91 -25.23 -28.82
N GLY A 299 20.55 -24.14 -28.40
CA GLY A 299 20.32 -23.51 -27.10
C GLY A 299 20.69 -24.37 -25.89
N ARG A 300 19.69 -24.71 -25.07
CA ARG A 300 19.85 -25.36 -23.76
C ARG A 300 19.96 -26.89 -23.88
N LYS A 301 20.82 -27.49 -23.05
CA LYS A 301 20.95 -28.95 -22.93
C LYS A 301 19.74 -29.59 -22.28
N ALA A 302 19.33 -30.78 -22.73
CA ALA A 302 18.29 -31.52 -22.03
C ALA A 302 18.76 -31.93 -20.62
N TRP A 303 17.82 -32.06 -19.71
CA TRP A 303 18.07 -32.60 -18.39
C TRP A 303 17.68 -34.08 -18.37
N PRO A 304 18.62 -35.02 -18.18
CA PRO A 304 18.31 -36.46 -18.19
C PRO A 304 17.19 -36.86 -17.23
N GLY A 305 17.08 -36.20 -16.08
CA GLY A 305 16.04 -36.46 -15.08
C GLY A 305 14.67 -35.83 -15.38
N ALA A 306 14.53 -35.01 -16.43
CA ALA A 306 13.29 -34.30 -16.71
C ALA A 306 12.10 -35.24 -16.95
N ARG A 307 12.34 -36.36 -17.64
CA ARG A 307 11.30 -37.34 -17.97
C ARG A 307 10.72 -38.02 -16.74
N ASP A 308 11.56 -38.32 -15.75
CA ASP A 308 11.14 -38.97 -14.49
C ASP A 308 10.52 -37.97 -13.50
N GLN A 309 10.96 -36.71 -13.56
CA GLN A 309 10.45 -35.65 -12.69
C GLN A 309 8.99 -35.28 -13.00
N ILE A 310 8.57 -35.31 -14.26
CA ILE A 310 7.21 -34.91 -14.69
C ILE A 310 6.12 -35.81 -14.06
N PRO A 311 6.23 -37.15 -14.09
CA PRO A 311 5.32 -38.04 -13.37
C PRO A 311 5.35 -37.86 -11.86
N LYS A 312 6.53 -37.63 -11.28
CA LYS A 312 6.68 -37.40 -9.84
C LYS A 312 5.90 -36.17 -9.40
N THR A 313 6.08 -35.03 -10.08
CA THR A 313 5.35 -33.79 -9.79
C THR A 313 3.83 -33.98 -9.92
N ASN A 314 3.37 -34.69 -10.96
CA ASN A 314 1.94 -34.96 -11.13
C ASN A 314 1.36 -35.86 -10.02
N LYS A 315 2.12 -36.85 -9.56
CA LYS A 315 1.72 -37.71 -8.43
C LYS A 315 1.58 -36.88 -7.14
N GLU A 316 2.55 -36.03 -6.85
CA GLU A 316 2.53 -35.14 -5.68
C GLU A 316 1.31 -34.19 -5.72
N VAL A 317 1.03 -33.57 -6.87
CA VAL A 317 -0.15 -32.71 -7.06
C VAL A 317 -1.45 -33.48 -6.84
N LYS A 318 -1.53 -34.72 -7.33
CA LYS A 318 -2.70 -35.58 -7.13
C LYS A 318 -2.89 -35.94 -5.66
N GLU A 319 -1.83 -36.33 -4.96
CA GLU A 319 -1.86 -36.64 -3.52
C GLU A 319 -2.31 -35.42 -2.69
N ILE A 320 -1.80 -34.22 -3.01
CA ILE A 320 -2.22 -32.96 -2.37
C ILE A 320 -3.70 -32.67 -2.62
N SER A 321 -4.18 -32.87 -3.85
CA SER A 321 -5.58 -32.67 -4.23
C SER A 321 -6.52 -33.65 -3.53
N GLU A 322 -6.19 -34.95 -3.52
CA GLU A 322 -6.94 -35.99 -2.82
C GLU A 322 -6.99 -35.72 -1.31
N GLU A 323 -5.86 -35.32 -0.74
CA GLU A 323 -5.81 -34.85 0.63
C GLU A 323 -6.77 -33.67 0.86
N TRP A 324 -6.72 -32.62 0.02
CA TRP A 324 -7.58 -31.43 0.14
C TRP A 324 -9.06 -31.79 0.04
N ILE A 325 -9.44 -32.65 -0.91
CA ILE A 325 -10.79 -33.19 -1.07
C ILE A 325 -11.21 -33.94 0.20
N LYS A 326 -10.36 -34.83 0.73
CA LYS A 326 -10.61 -35.56 1.98
C LYS A 326 -10.84 -34.63 3.18
N LYS A 327 -10.14 -33.50 3.21
CA LYS A 327 -10.27 -32.46 4.24
C LYS A 327 -11.56 -31.65 4.14
N ASN A 328 -11.99 -31.35 2.92
CA ASN A 328 -13.14 -30.49 2.69
C ASN A 328 -14.45 -31.28 2.57
N ARG A 329 -14.40 -32.56 2.19
CA ARG A 329 -15.51 -33.51 2.43
C ARG A 329 -15.85 -33.66 3.91
N ALA A 330 -14.92 -33.39 4.84
CA ALA A 330 -15.22 -33.38 6.27
C ALA A 330 -16.02 -32.14 6.74
N LYS A 331 -16.14 -31.10 5.89
CA LYS A 331 -16.93 -29.88 6.19
C LYS A 331 -18.32 -29.89 5.56
N SER A 332 -18.59 -30.77 4.62
CA SER A 332 -19.90 -31.00 4.02
C SER A 332 -20.40 -32.37 4.47
N ARG A 333 -21.39 -32.42 5.38
CA ARG A 333 -22.09 -33.68 5.69
C ARG A 333 -22.82 -34.17 4.44
N PRO A 334 -22.65 -35.44 4.02
CA PRO A 334 -23.69 -36.17 3.34
C PRO A 334 -24.49 -36.96 4.38
N GLY A 335 -25.81 -36.96 4.23
CA GLY A 335 -26.65 -37.92 4.93
C GLY A 335 -26.27 -39.36 4.58
N ILE A 336 -26.34 -40.22 5.59
CA ILE A 336 -26.66 -41.66 5.56
C ILE A 336 -25.66 -42.60 4.86
N SER A 337 -24.82 -43.26 5.67
CA SER A 337 -24.82 -44.72 5.96
C SER A 337 -23.43 -45.11 6.54
N SER A 338 -23.38 -45.60 7.79
CA SER A 338 -23.17 -47.01 8.19
C SER A 338 -21.68 -47.46 8.04
N ILE A 339 -20.97 -48.16 8.92
CA ILE A 339 -21.26 -48.97 10.12
C ILE A 339 -19.86 -49.34 10.72
N PHE A 340 -19.73 -49.27 12.06
CA PHE A 340 -18.82 -50.00 12.98
C PHE A 340 -17.29 -50.11 12.79
N GLY A 341 -16.57 -49.93 13.91
CA GLY A 341 -15.22 -50.46 14.13
C GLY A 341 -14.40 -49.69 15.17
N SER A 342 -14.60 -50.01 16.45
CA SER A 342 -13.97 -49.42 17.64
C SER A 342 -12.61 -50.04 18.00
N ILE A 343 -12.03 -49.53 19.10
CA ILE A 343 -10.94 -50.08 19.96
C ILE A 343 -9.55 -49.47 19.65
N GLY A 344 -8.76 -48.91 20.57
CA GLY A 344 -8.86 -48.72 22.02
C GLY A 344 -7.46 -48.46 22.62
N GLN A 345 -7.42 -47.73 23.76
CA GLN A 345 -6.39 -47.75 24.83
C GLN A 345 -4.93 -47.30 24.51
N ARG A 346 -4.09 -46.80 25.43
CA ARG A 346 -4.13 -46.27 26.82
C ARG A 346 -2.72 -45.71 27.11
N SER A 347 -2.69 -44.75 28.07
CA SER A 347 -1.66 -44.50 29.11
C SER A 347 -0.18 -44.24 28.74
N GLY A 348 0.41 -43.13 29.18
CA GLY A 348 1.18 -43.03 30.45
C GLY A 348 2.69 -43.10 30.11
N ALA A 349 3.67 -42.50 30.79
CA ALA A 349 3.76 -41.78 32.04
C ALA A 349 5.03 -40.90 32.02
N SER A 350 5.03 -39.92 32.92
CA SER A 350 6.12 -39.17 33.55
C SER A 350 7.53 -39.80 33.56
N SER A 351 8.56 -38.96 33.37
CA SER A 351 9.70 -38.92 34.30
C SER A 351 10.45 -37.58 34.24
N THR A 352 10.48 -36.93 35.40
CA THR A 352 11.41 -35.89 35.86
C THR A 352 12.84 -36.43 35.98
N VAL A 353 13.85 -35.54 35.97
CA VAL A 353 14.79 -35.31 37.11
C VAL A 353 16.05 -34.52 36.66
N THR A 354 16.42 -33.55 37.52
CA THR A 354 17.71 -32.84 37.71
C THR A 354 18.29 -31.98 36.59
N GLY A 355 18.72 -30.73 36.78
CA GLY A 355 19.10 -29.99 38.00
C GLY A 355 20.61 -29.83 38.08
N HIS A 356 21.16 -28.72 37.57
CA HIS A 356 22.49 -28.24 37.93
C HIS A 356 22.57 -26.71 37.87
N THR A 357 22.79 -26.12 39.04
CA THR A 357 23.13 -24.73 39.33
C THR A 357 24.64 -24.53 39.13
N TYR A 358 25.04 -23.42 38.50
CA TYR A 358 26.39 -22.88 38.65
C TYR A 358 26.36 -21.36 38.84
N HIS A 359 27.29 -20.93 39.68
CA HIS A 359 27.36 -19.67 40.40
C HIS A 359 27.60 -18.43 39.54
N THR A 360 26.98 -17.36 40.04
CA THR A 360 27.13 -15.94 39.71
C THR A 360 28.54 -15.42 40.02
N THR A 361 29.09 -14.61 39.12
CA THR A 361 30.07 -13.57 39.46
C THR A 361 29.47 -12.21 39.12
N CYS A 362 29.38 -11.39 40.16
CA CYS A 362 28.79 -10.06 40.17
C CYS A 362 29.81 -9.04 39.65
N THR A 363 29.41 -8.23 38.68
CA THR A 363 30.11 -7.00 38.31
C THR A 363 29.17 -5.83 38.61
N THR A 364 29.68 -4.87 39.37
CA THR A 364 29.03 -3.65 39.85
C THR A 364 28.27 -2.90 38.76
N MET A 365 26.94 -2.78 38.91
CA MET A 365 26.06 -1.92 38.11
C MET A 365 25.86 -0.58 38.83
N ALA A 366 26.20 0.52 38.16
CA ALA A 366 25.78 1.86 38.58
C ALA A 366 24.25 1.96 38.53
N THR A 367 23.63 2.42 39.60
CA THR A 367 22.18 2.61 39.68
C THR A 367 21.80 3.88 38.92
N VAL A 368 21.25 3.74 37.71
CA VAL A 368 20.55 4.82 37.02
C VAL A 368 19.10 4.80 37.51
N THR A 369 18.66 5.88 38.15
CA THR A 369 17.24 6.09 38.46
C THR A 369 16.49 6.28 37.14
N LEU A 370 15.90 5.21 36.62
CA LEU A 370 14.97 5.28 35.50
C LEU A 370 13.68 5.96 36.00
N THR A 371 13.58 7.28 35.86
CA THR A 371 12.28 7.96 35.94
C THR A 371 11.38 7.34 34.89
N ARG A 372 10.38 6.58 35.34
CA ARG A 372 9.37 6.02 34.44
C ARG A 372 8.63 7.20 33.79
N PRO A 373 8.48 7.22 32.45
CA PRO A 373 7.62 8.17 31.79
C PRO A 373 6.21 8.10 32.41
N VAL A 374 5.63 9.25 32.77
CA VAL A 374 4.27 9.37 33.31
C VAL A 374 3.46 10.20 32.34
N GLN A 375 2.19 9.82 32.13
CA GLN A 375 1.27 10.59 31.30
C GLN A 375 1.11 11.99 31.89
N PRO A 376 1.40 13.06 31.13
CA PRO A 376 1.18 14.43 31.57
C PRO A 376 -0.29 14.63 31.95
N ASP A 377 -0.55 15.57 32.85
CA ASP A 377 -1.92 16.00 33.16
C ASP A 377 -2.50 16.78 31.97
N ILE A 378 -3.10 16.03 31.04
CA ILE A 378 -3.73 16.53 29.82
C ILE A 378 -4.99 15.71 29.52
N GLN A 379 -6.03 16.38 29.03
CA GLN A 379 -7.33 15.81 28.71
C GLN A 379 -7.73 16.12 27.27
N TYR A 380 -8.82 15.49 26.80
CA TYR A 380 -9.37 15.75 25.48
C TYR A 380 -9.77 17.23 25.30
N ALA A 381 -10.48 17.80 26.28
CA ALA A 381 -10.73 19.23 26.31
C ALA A 381 -9.43 19.97 26.69
N PRO A 382 -8.95 20.92 25.86
CA PRO A 382 -7.75 21.70 26.17
C PRO A 382 -7.99 22.64 27.35
N ASP A 383 -7.01 22.72 28.26
CA ASP A 383 -7.03 23.58 29.44
C ASP A 383 -5.94 24.66 29.29
N TYR A 384 -6.38 25.91 29.21
CA TYR A 384 -5.49 27.02 28.86
C TYR A 384 -4.51 27.34 29.99
N GLN A 385 -4.93 27.21 31.25
CA GLN A 385 -4.07 27.47 32.40
C GLN A 385 -2.97 26.41 32.48
N LYS A 386 -3.32 25.13 32.27
CA LYS A 386 -2.34 24.04 32.23
C LYS A 386 -1.37 24.20 31.06
N PHE A 387 -1.87 24.59 29.89
CA PHE A 387 -1.02 24.89 28.73
C PHE A 387 -0.02 26.02 29.03
N GLN A 388 -0.48 27.15 29.57
CA GLN A 388 0.39 28.28 29.91
C GLN A 388 1.45 27.89 30.95
N ALA A 389 1.06 27.17 32.00
CA ALA A 389 1.98 26.69 33.03
C ALA A 389 3.03 25.73 32.47
N ARG A 390 2.61 24.79 31.60
CA ARG A 390 3.51 23.86 30.91
C ARG A 390 4.50 24.60 30.02
N THR A 391 4.02 25.55 29.22
CA THR A 391 4.86 26.37 28.34
C THR A 391 5.88 27.18 29.13
N ALA A 392 5.46 27.85 30.20
CA ALA A 392 6.35 28.65 31.04
C ALA A 392 7.48 27.81 31.66
N ARG A 393 7.16 26.57 32.08
CA ARG A 393 8.15 25.61 32.59
C ARG A 393 9.09 25.10 31.49
N ARG A 394 8.54 24.72 30.34
CA ARG A 394 9.28 24.15 29.20
C ARG A 394 10.31 25.13 28.63
N VAL A 395 9.93 26.40 28.46
CA VAL A 395 10.83 27.43 27.92
C VAL A 395 12.09 27.66 28.79
N GLN A 396 12.06 27.26 30.07
CA GLN A 396 13.20 27.35 30.98
C GLN A 396 14.12 26.12 30.93
N GLU A 397 13.77 25.06 30.20
CA GLU A 397 14.59 23.86 30.11
C GLU A 397 15.91 24.14 29.37
N PRO A 398 17.03 23.58 29.85
CA PRO A 398 18.29 23.65 29.11
C PRO A 398 18.19 22.85 27.80
N ASP A 399 18.97 23.25 26.80
CA ASP A 399 19.17 22.52 25.53
C ASP A 399 17.96 22.42 24.59
N LEU A 400 16.94 23.28 24.72
CA LEU A 400 15.89 23.37 23.71
C LEU A 400 16.45 23.80 22.34
N PRO A 401 16.15 23.08 21.25
CA PRO A 401 16.58 23.45 19.91
C PRO A 401 16.07 24.83 19.52
N ARG A 402 16.98 25.71 19.08
CA ARG A 402 16.66 27.07 18.62
C ARG A 402 16.52 27.20 17.11
N SER A 403 16.87 26.14 16.38
CA SER A 403 16.75 26.04 14.92
C SER A 403 15.80 24.91 14.55
N LEU A 404 15.24 24.96 13.35
CA LEU A 404 14.39 23.89 12.82
C LEU A 404 15.17 22.60 12.55
N PRO A 405 14.50 21.43 12.48
CA PRO A 405 15.07 20.22 11.93
C PRO A 405 15.62 20.43 10.51
N GLU A 406 16.65 19.66 10.15
CA GLU A 406 17.22 19.70 8.81
C GLU A 406 16.17 19.38 7.74
N GLY A 407 16.16 20.15 6.65
CA GLY A 407 15.26 19.96 5.52
C GLY A 407 13.89 20.62 5.67
N LEU A 408 13.53 21.17 6.84
CA LEU A 408 12.27 21.91 6.99
C LEU A 408 12.40 23.41 6.68
N PRO A 409 11.40 24.02 6.01
CA PRO A 409 11.45 25.43 5.66
C PRO A 409 11.24 26.31 6.89
N GLN A 410 12.01 27.41 6.96
CA GLN A 410 11.84 28.48 7.97
C GLN A 410 10.47 29.15 7.89
N LYS A 411 9.91 29.22 6.68
CA LYS A 411 8.59 29.76 6.40
C LYS A 411 8.03 29.08 5.16
N PHE A 412 6.90 28.42 5.32
CA PHE A 412 6.12 27.89 4.21
C PHE A 412 5.36 29.03 3.51
N THR A 413 5.36 29.04 2.18
CA THR A 413 4.71 30.10 1.38
C THR A 413 3.85 29.47 0.29
N SER A 414 2.53 29.65 0.38
CA SER A 414 1.56 29.25 -0.65
C SER A 414 0.19 29.91 -0.36
N ASP A 415 -0.77 29.74 -1.27
CA ASP A 415 -2.16 30.17 -1.04
C ASP A 415 -2.81 29.39 0.12
N MET A 416 -2.28 28.23 0.52
CA MET A 416 -2.70 27.51 1.72
C MET A 416 -2.25 28.21 3.02
N VAL A 417 -1.46 29.28 2.95
CA VAL A 417 -1.02 30.05 4.13
C VAL A 417 -1.97 31.23 4.34
N TRP A 418 -3.00 31.02 5.15
CA TRP A 418 -4.03 32.02 5.44
C TRP A 418 -4.42 32.04 6.91
N GLU A 419 -5.05 33.13 7.35
CA GLU A 419 -5.64 33.26 8.69
C GLU A 419 -7.06 33.83 8.59
N GLY A 420 -7.97 33.36 9.43
CA GLY A 420 -9.41 33.63 9.28
C GLY A 420 -9.79 35.11 9.37
N ALA A 421 -9.08 35.90 10.18
CA ALA A 421 -9.41 37.30 10.44
C ALA A 421 -9.48 38.18 9.17
N ASN A 422 -8.74 37.83 8.10
CA ASN A 422 -8.74 38.59 6.85
C ASN A 422 -9.09 37.78 5.60
N LEU A 423 -9.38 36.48 5.74
CA LEU A 423 -9.60 35.59 4.59
C LEU A 423 -10.79 36.05 3.73
N ALA A 424 -11.90 36.45 4.36
CA ALA A 424 -13.12 36.89 3.66
C ALA A 424 -12.91 38.08 2.72
N SER A 425 -11.89 38.90 2.97
CA SER A 425 -11.56 40.06 2.12
C SER A 425 -10.77 39.69 0.86
N LYS A 426 -10.25 38.46 0.79
CA LYS A 426 -9.32 38.00 -0.25
C LYS A 426 -9.83 36.77 -1.01
N TYR A 427 -10.67 35.96 -0.38
CA TYR A 427 -11.14 34.70 -0.91
C TYR A 427 -12.61 34.48 -0.55
N ASP A 428 -13.44 34.28 -1.58
CA ASP A 428 -14.80 33.78 -1.42
C ASP A 428 -14.78 32.25 -1.52
N TRP A 429 -14.93 31.59 -0.39
CA TRP A 429 -14.97 30.13 -0.28
C TRP A 429 -16.33 29.52 -0.63
N THR A 430 -17.34 30.35 -0.91
CA THR A 430 -18.70 29.90 -1.21
C THR A 430 -18.89 29.83 -2.71
N TYR A 431 -19.06 28.62 -3.25
CA TYR A 431 -19.59 28.45 -4.60
C TYR A 431 -21.11 28.29 -4.53
N ALA A 432 -21.82 29.41 -4.66
CA ALA A 432 -23.27 29.43 -4.70
C ALA A 432 -23.77 28.95 -6.07
N LEU A 433 -24.57 27.89 -6.08
CA LEU A 433 -25.19 27.40 -7.31
C LEU A 433 -26.31 28.35 -7.76
N THR A 434 -26.39 28.63 -9.06
CA THR A 434 -27.52 29.42 -9.61
C THR A 434 -28.79 28.58 -9.67
N SER A 435 -29.95 29.21 -9.79
CA SER A 435 -31.23 28.49 -9.94
C SER A 435 -31.22 27.55 -11.14
N GLU A 436 -30.61 27.96 -12.25
CA GLU A 436 -30.45 27.11 -13.44
C GLU A 436 -29.54 25.91 -13.17
N GLN A 437 -28.47 26.08 -12.38
CA GLN A 437 -27.60 24.98 -11.97
C GLN A 437 -28.31 24.01 -11.01
N LEU A 438 -29.20 24.52 -10.14
CA LEU A 438 -30.02 23.70 -9.25
C LEU A 438 -31.08 22.91 -10.03
N ASP A 439 -31.76 23.52 -10.99
CA ASP A 439 -32.70 22.82 -11.89
C ASP A 439 -31.97 21.83 -12.81
N GLU A 440 -30.74 22.14 -13.22
CA GLU A 440 -29.86 21.22 -13.93
C GLU A 440 -29.45 20.02 -13.05
N LEU A 441 -29.19 20.20 -11.75
CA LEU A 441 -28.88 19.08 -10.86
C LEU A 441 -30.04 18.10 -10.74
N ASP A 442 -31.27 18.61 -10.65
CA ASP A 442 -32.49 17.79 -10.63
C ASP A 442 -32.67 17.03 -11.95
N ALA A 443 -32.42 17.69 -13.09
CA ALA A 443 -32.44 17.05 -14.40
C ALA A 443 -31.27 16.07 -14.62
N ALA A 444 -30.09 16.35 -14.04
CA ALA A 444 -28.89 15.55 -14.13
C ALA A 444 -28.99 14.28 -13.27
N LEU A 445 -29.68 14.33 -12.13
CA LEU A 445 -30.10 13.13 -11.39
C LEU A 445 -30.94 12.20 -12.29
N ALA A 446 -31.83 12.78 -13.11
CA ALA A 446 -32.65 12.03 -14.06
C ALA A 446 -31.87 11.53 -15.31
N HIS A 447 -30.68 12.07 -15.62
CA HIS A 447 -29.91 11.74 -16.85
C HIS A 447 -28.53 11.06 -16.63
N PHE A 448 -28.00 11.08 -15.41
CA PHE A 448 -26.77 10.42 -14.92
C PHE A 448 -25.45 10.58 -15.73
N LYS A 449 -25.35 11.36 -16.82
CA LYS A 449 -24.05 11.70 -17.50
C LYS A 449 -24.02 13.12 -18.16
N ALA A 450 -23.23 14.04 -17.57
CA ALA A 450 -22.79 15.41 -18.00
C ALA A 450 -23.77 16.59 -17.66
N LYS A 451 -23.39 17.84 -17.30
CA LYS A 451 -22.30 18.73 -17.79
C LYS A 451 -21.57 19.64 -16.74
N LEU A 452 -21.82 19.54 -15.43
CA LEU A 452 -21.11 20.31 -14.37
C LEU A 452 -19.64 19.88 -14.12
N HIS A 453 -19.08 19.05 -14.99
CA HIS A 453 -17.78 18.44 -14.79
C HIS A 453 -16.64 19.47 -14.69
N PRO A 454 -16.51 20.47 -15.59
CA PRO A 454 -15.38 21.40 -15.55
C PRO A 454 -15.32 22.22 -14.25
N GLU A 455 -16.45 22.72 -13.76
CA GLU A 455 -16.56 23.50 -12.53
C GLU A 455 -16.19 22.65 -11.31
N LEU A 456 -16.71 21.42 -11.20
CA LEU A 456 -16.37 20.50 -10.11
C LEU A 456 -14.90 20.07 -10.16
N ARG A 457 -14.30 19.97 -11.36
CA ARG A 457 -12.85 19.73 -11.50
C ARG A 457 -12.03 20.95 -11.11
N LYS A 458 -12.50 22.17 -11.35
CA LYS A 458 -11.87 23.41 -10.84
C LYS A 458 -11.90 23.44 -9.31
N LEU A 459 -13.02 23.07 -8.69
CA LEU A 459 -13.14 22.94 -7.23
C LEU A 459 -12.23 21.83 -6.68
N SER A 460 -12.12 20.69 -7.36
CA SER A 460 -11.12 19.65 -7.03
C SER A 460 -9.69 20.22 -7.01
N TYR A 461 -9.34 21.05 -8.01
CA TYR A 461 -8.04 21.72 -8.04
C TYR A 461 -7.84 22.68 -6.86
N GLU A 462 -8.88 23.42 -6.46
CA GLU A 462 -8.85 24.35 -5.32
C GLU A 462 -8.49 23.64 -4.00
N LEU A 463 -9.00 22.44 -3.75
CA LEU A 463 -8.64 21.64 -2.57
C LEU A 463 -7.16 21.27 -2.53
N HIS A 464 -6.61 20.90 -3.68
CA HIS A 464 -5.24 20.39 -3.73
C HIS A 464 -4.22 21.50 -3.95
N ASN A 465 -4.55 22.61 -4.60
CA ASN A 465 -3.55 23.59 -5.02
C ASN A 465 -3.91 25.04 -4.68
N GLY A 466 -5.13 25.31 -4.22
CA GLY A 466 -5.58 26.63 -3.76
C GLY A 466 -5.60 26.72 -2.24
N TYR A 467 -6.64 27.34 -1.69
CA TYR A 467 -6.81 27.58 -0.24
C TYR A 467 -7.11 26.33 0.57
N GLY A 468 -7.38 25.20 -0.09
CA GLY A 468 -7.51 23.89 0.55
C GLY A 468 -8.91 23.56 1.07
N PHE A 469 -9.91 24.40 0.86
CA PHE A 469 -11.30 24.10 1.19
C PHE A 469 -12.28 24.95 0.37
N PHE A 470 -13.53 24.51 0.25
CA PHE A 470 -14.63 25.29 -0.29
C PHE A 470 -15.98 24.74 0.20
N VAL A 471 -17.05 25.52 0.04
CA VAL A 471 -18.43 25.12 0.33
C VAL A 471 -19.26 25.20 -0.96
N VAL A 472 -19.92 24.10 -1.32
CA VAL A 472 -21.00 24.08 -2.32
C VAL A 472 -22.29 24.39 -1.60
N ARG A 473 -22.97 25.45 -1.98
CA ARG A 473 -24.15 25.96 -1.28
C ARG A 473 -25.44 25.80 -2.08
N GLY A 474 -26.52 25.46 -1.37
CA GLY A 474 -27.89 25.59 -1.87
C GLY A 474 -28.57 24.30 -2.34
N LEU A 475 -28.09 23.11 -1.96
CA LEU A 475 -28.82 21.88 -2.31
C LEU A 475 -30.20 21.83 -1.64
N ARG A 476 -31.21 21.43 -2.41
CA ARG A 476 -32.62 21.43 -2.01
C ARG A 476 -32.98 20.18 -1.20
N VAL A 477 -32.41 20.08 0.00
CA VAL A 477 -32.51 18.88 0.85
C VAL A 477 -33.96 18.43 1.08
N ASP A 478 -34.88 19.38 1.25
CA ASP A 478 -36.30 19.12 1.55
C ASP A 478 -37.13 18.68 0.35
N GLU A 479 -36.65 18.90 -0.87
CA GLU A 479 -37.32 18.49 -2.11
C GLU A 479 -36.98 17.06 -2.53
N HIS A 480 -36.04 16.42 -1.81
CA HIS A 480 -35.50 15.12 -2.15
C HIS A 480 -35.66 14.13 -0.99
N THR A 481 -35.81 12.85 -1.32
CA THR A 481 -35.75 11.83 -0.27
C THR A 481 -34.34 11.78 0.33
N ARG A 482 -34.18 11.15 1.49
CA ARG A 482 -32.85 10.98 2.08
C ARG A 482 -31.91 10.16 1.19
N GLU A 483 -32.45 9.17 0.49
CA GLU A 483 -31.68 8.38 -0.49
C GLU A 483 -31.21 9.26 -1.66
N ASP A 484 -32.11 10.06 -2.24
CA ASP A 484 -31.78 10.99 -3.33
C ASP A 484 -30.71 12.00 -2.93
N ASN A 485 -30.84 12.58 -1.72
CA ASN A 485 -29.83 13.49 -1.17
C ASN A 485 -28.44 12.84 -1.09
N ILE A 486 -28.36 11.56 -0.68
CA ILE A 486 -27.09 10.81 -0.67
C ILE A 486 -26.59 10.52 -2.09
N ILE A 487 -27.48 10.20 -3.04
CA ILE A 487 -27.11 10.00 -4.45
C ILE A 487 -26.53 11.29 -5.04
N ILE A 488 -27.17 12.44 -4.81
CA ILE A 488 -26.69 13.76 -5.24
C ILE A 488 -25.31 14.04 -4.63
N TYR A 489 -25.18 13.86 -3.31
CA TYR A 489 -23.92 14.05 -2.61
C TYR A 489 -22.80 13.16 -3.17
N ALA A 490 -23.09 11.87 -3.39
CA ALA A 490 -22.16 10.92 -3.98
C ALA A 490 -21.82 11.28 -5.44
N GLY A 491 -22.77 11.75 -6.24
CA GLY A 491 -22.54 12.21 -7.61
C GLY A 491 -21.56 13.39 -7.66
N LEU A 492 -21.85 14.46 -6.91
CA LEU A 492 -20.99 15.66 -6.81
C LEU A 492 -19.58 15.30 -6.32
N SER A 493 -19.51 14.55 -5.22
CA SER A 493 -18.24 14.10 -4.64
C SER A 493 -17.42 13.25 -5.62
N SER A 494 -18.05 12.56 -6.59
CA SER A 494 -17.33 11.74 -7.57
C SER A 494 -16.53 12.57 -8.58
N HIS A 495 -16.92 13.83 -8.79
CA HIS A 495 -16.15 14.76 -9.62
C HIS A 495 -15.08 15.51 -8.83
N ILE A 496 -15.30 15.74 -7.54
CA ILE A 496 -14.37 16.48 -6.67
C ILE A 496 -13.25 15.56 -6.14
N ALA A 497 -13.62 14.46 -5.50
CA ALA A 497 -12.71 13.49 -4.89
C ALA A 497 -13.25 12.06 -5.14
N PRO A 498 -12.94 11.43 -6.28
CA PRO A 498 -13.63 10.22 -6.75
C PRO A 498 -13.47 8.97 -5.88
N GLN A 499 -12.42 8.91 -5.05
CA GLN A 499 -12.19 7.80 -4.14
C GLN A 499 -12.85 8.05 -2.78
N ARG A 500 -13.55 7.06 -2.25
CA ARG A 500 -14.21 7.16 -0.94
C ARG A 500 -13.42 6.43 0.13
N GLY A 501 -13.12 7.14 1.22
CA GLY A 501 -12.56 6.55 2.41
C GLY A 501 -13.58 5.68 3.12
N ARG A 502 -13.15 4.53 3.63
CA ARG A 502 -13.99 3.69 4.49
C ARG A 502 -14.04 4.27 5.89
N GLN A 503 -15.26 4.58 6.35
CA GLN A 503 -15.56 5.09 7.68
C GLN A 503 -15.85 3.96 8.69
N ASP A 504 -16.52 2.89 8.26
CA ASP A 504 -16.78 1.70 9.08
C ASP A 504 -16.68 0.40 8.27
N ARG A 505 -16.54 -0.71 8.96
CA ARG A 505 -16.40 -2.08 8.45
C ARG A 505 -17.61 -2.96 8.73
N GLN A 506 -18.66 -2.41 9.34
CA GLN A 506 -19.91 -3.11 9.62
C GLN A 506 -21.13 -2.23 9.41
N TYR A 507 -22.22 -2.86 8.97
CA TYR A 507 -23.56 -2.28 8.92
C TYR A 507 -24.56 -3.34 9.39
N ASP A 508 -25.43 -3.00 10.34
CA ASP A 508 -26.37 -3.93 10.99
C ASP A 508 -25.72 -5.24 11.50
N GLY A 509 -24.53 -5.12 12.10
CA GLY A 509 -23.78 -6.25 12.64
C GLY A 509 -23.19 -7.20 11.58
N LYS A 510 -23.31 -6.87 10.29
CA LYS A 510 -22.74 -7.62 9.17
C LYS A 510 -21.52 -6.87 8.61
N PRO A 511 -20.52 -7.58 8.08
CA PRO A 511 -19.40 -6.94 7.39
C PRO A 511 -19.90 -6.11 6.20
N ALA A 512 -19.53 -4.83 6.16
CA ALA A 512 -19.84 -3.91 5.08
C ALA A 512 -18.80 -2.80 5.05
N ASP A 513 -18.36 -2.37 3.86
CA ASP A 513 -17.51 -1.19 3.75
C ASP A 513 -18.41 0.05 3.72
N VAL A 514 -18.57 0.68 4.87
CA VAL A 514 -19.39 1.89 5.04
C VAL A 514 -18.53 3.09 4.67
N VAL A 515 -18.99 3.86 3.68
CA VAL A 515 -18.26 5.02 3.13
C VAL A 515 -18.90 6.36 3.49
N LEU A 516 -20.02 6.34 4.22
CA LEU A 516 -20.77 7.51 4.66
C LEU A 516 -21.27 7.28 6.09
N THR A 517 -21.18 8.31 6.94
CA THR A 517 -21.61 8.23 8.34
C THR A 517 -22.31 9.51 8.76
N HIS A 518 -23.41 9.39 9.49
CA HIS A 518 -24.06 10.56 10.08
C HIS A 518 -23.35 11.02 11.34
N ILE A 519 -22.95 12.30 11.35
CA ILE A 519 -22.46 13.05 12.50
C ILE A 519 -23.68 13.73 13.13
N LYS A 520 -24.07 13.25 14.32
CA LYS A 520 -25.18 13.74 15.12
C LYS A 520 -25.02 13.32 16.57
N ASP A 521 -25.75 13.94 17.49
CA ASP A 521 -25.75 13.50 18.88
C ASP A 521 -26.45 12.13 19.02
N LEU A 522 -25.67 11.11 19.40
CA LEU A 522 -26.19 9.76 19.67
C LEU A 522 -26.50 9.55 21.16
N THR A 523 -26.14 10.47 22.05
CA THR A 523 -26.29 10.30 23.50
C THR A 523 -27.76 10.19 23.95
N LEU A 524 -28.70 10.67 23.12
CA LEU A 524 -30.13 10.53 23.33
C LEU A 524 -30.69 9.16 22.92
N THR A 525 -29.95 8.39 22.11
CA THR A 525 -30.45 7.14 21.48
C THR A 525 -29.57 5.92 21.74
N LYS A 526 -28.38 6.11 22.30
CA LYS A 526 -27.40 5.07 22.61
C LYS A 526 -26.86 5.28 24.02
N ASP A 527 -26.49 4.17 24.67
CA ASP A 527 -25.83 4.24 25.96
C ASP A 527 -24.49 4.97 25.86
N LYS A 528 -24.19 5.85 26.82
CA LYS A 528 -22.92 6.61 26.86
C LYS A 528 -21.69 5.70 26.75
N GLY A 529 -21.76 4.48 27.29
CA GLY A 529 -20.71 3.46 27.21
C GLY A 529 -20.45 2.88 25.80
N GLN A 530 -21.20 3.31 24.78
CA GLN A 530 -21.01 2.91 23.38
C GLN A 530 -20.46 4.05 22.50
N ILE A 531 -20.33 5.26 23.03
CA ILE A 531 -19.97 6.45 22.26
C ILE A 531 -18.49 6.81 22.51
N GLY A 532 -17.64 6.45 21.56
CA GLY A 532 -16.19 6.63 21.64
C GLY A 532 -15.63 7.81 20.83
N SER A 533 -16.50 8.61 20.20
CA SER A 533 -16.08 9.71 19.33
C SER A 533 -16.87 10.99 19.64
N PRO A 534 -16.20 12.14 19.75
CA PRO A 534 -16.85 13.44 19.98
C PRO A 534 -17.81 13.82 18.84
N ALA A 535 -17.56 13.34 17.63
CA ALA A 535 -18.44 13.53 16.46
C ALA A 535 -19.87 13.03 16.70
N TYR A 536 -20.06 12.07 17.62
CA TYR A 536 -21.37 11.47 17.93
C TYR A 536 -21.99 12.01 19.22
N THR A 537 -21.58 13.21 19.64
CA THR A 537 -22.05 13.90 20.84
C THR A 537 -22.32 15.37 20.55
N ALA A 538 -23.06 16.03 21.45
CA ALA A 538 -23.27 17.47 21.48
C ALA A 538 -22.04 18.28 21.94
N ASP A 539 -20.99 17.62 22.45
CA ASP A 539 -19.77 18.29 22.92
C ASP A 539 -19.00 18.98 21.77
N LYS A 540 -18.11 19.91 22.13
CA LYS A 540 -17.17 20.47 21.16
C LYS A 540 -16.21 19.39 20.63
N GLN A 541 -15.95 19.43 19.32
CA GLN A 541 -14.92 18.62 18.68
C GLN A 541 -13.72 19.51 18.39
N VAL A 542 -12.62 19.26 19.10
CA VAL A 542 -11.41 20.10 19.06
C VAL A 542 -10.68 20.00 17.72
N PHE A 543 -9.84 20.99 17.37
CA PHE A 543 -9.03 20.95 16.15
C PHE A 543 -8.27 19.64 15.98
N HIS A 544 -8.50 19.00 14.83
CA HIS A 544 -7.95 17.71 14.44
C HIS A 544 -7.90 17.61 12.90
N THR A 545 -7.37 16.49 12.44
CA THR A 545 -7.48 15.96 11.08
C THR A 545 -7.95 14.51 11.19
N ASP A 546 -8.72 14.04 10.22
CA ASP A 546 -9.23 12.68 10.15
C ASP A 546 -8.30 11.73 9.39
N ALA A 547 -8.75 10.49 9.19
CA ALA A 547 -8.10 9.57 8.28
C ALA A 547 -8.54 9.85 6.82
N GLY A 548 -7.57 9.90 5.90
CA GLY A 548 -7.82 10.19 4.48
C GLY A 548 -7.37 11.60 4.08
N ASP A 549 -7.48 11.92 2.79
CA ASP A 549 -6.89 13.13 2.21
C ASP A 549 -7.87 14.30 2.15
N ILE A 550 -9.15 14.02 1.94
CA ILE A 550 -10.24 15.01 1.86
C ILE A 550 -11.33 14.62 2.86
N VAL A 551 -11.79 15.58 3.65
CA VAL A 551 -13.01 15.47 4.45
C VAL A 551 -14.12 16.22 3.73
N SER A 552 -15.27 15.58 3.61
CA SER A 552 -16.48 16.17 3.03
C SER A 552 -17.62 16.03 4.02
N LEU A 553 -18.39 17.10 4.20
CA LEU A 553 -19.46 17.21 5.19
C LEU A 553 -20.70 17.81 4.54
N PHE A 554 -21.79 17.03 4.44
CA PHE A 554 -23.06 17.47 3.88
C PHE A 554 -24.08 17.79 4.97
N ALA A 555 -24.50 19.06 5.05
CA ALA A 555 -25.49 19.52 6.01
C ALA A 555 -26.92 19.19 5.61
N LEU A 556 -27.43 18.07 6.12
CA LEU A 556 -28.85 17.70 5.99
C LEU A 556 -29.72 18.52 6.96
N SER A 557 -29.17 18.93 8.10
CA SER A 557 -29.80 19.82 9.07
C SER A 557 -28.74 20.44 9.99
N THR A 558 -29.00 21.65 10.49
CA THR A 558 -28.15 22.36 11.44
C THR A 558 -28.69 22.22 12.87
N ALA A 559 -27.84 22.48 13.88
CA ALA A 559 -28.28 22.54 15.28
C ALA A 559 -29.18 23.76 15.52
N ALA A 560 -29.95 23.76 16.60
CA ALA A 560 -30.72 24.94 17.01
C ALA A 560 -29.80 26.07 17.51
N GLU A 561 -28.76 25.72 18.27
CA GLU A 561 -27.72 26.65 18.73
C GLU A 561 -26.33 26.01 18.64
N GLY A 562 -25.31 26.80 18.29
CA GLY A 562 -23.92 26.35 18.24
C GLY A 562 -23.60 25.46 17.03
N GLY A 563 -22.64 24.54 17.18
CA GLY A 563 -22.29 23.57 16.14
C GLY A 563 -21.50 24.15 14.95
N THR A 564 -20.99 25.38 15.09
CA THR A 564 -20.21 26.07 14.07
C THR A 564 -19.00 25.25 13.64
N SER A 565 -18.89 24.98 12.34
CA SER A 565 -17.69 24.35 11.76
C SER A 565 -16.57 25.38 11.68
N LYS A 566 -15.35 24.97 12.04
CA LYS A 566 -14.16 25.83 12.04
C LYS A 566 -13.05 25.18 11.26
N LEU A 567 -12.36 25.95 10.44
CA LEU A 567 -11.19 25.51 9.67
C LEU A 567 -9.98 26.38 10.01
N ALA A 568 -8.79 25.78 10.08
CA ALA A 568 -7.54 26.52 10.27
C ALA A 568 -6.43 25.95 9.37
N SER A 569 -5.68 26.83 8.71
CA SER A 569 -4.55 26.43 7.86
C SER A 569 -3.42 25.79 8.70
N ILE A 570 -3.05 24.56 8.34
CA ILE A 570 -1.89 23.87 8.95
C ILE A 570 -0.61 24.66 8.66
N ALA A 571 -0.44 25.17 7.44
CA ALA A 571 0.74 25.91 7.06
C ALA A 571 0.92 27.22 7.83
N ARG A 572 -0.18 27.94 8.10
CA ARG A 572 -0.17 29.15 8.94
C ARG A 572 0.21 28.83 10.39
N VAL A 573 -0.35 27.76 10.95
CA VAL A 573 -0.01 27.27 12.30
C VAL A 573 1.47 26.87 12.37
N TYR A 574 1.94 26.10 11.39
CA TYR A 574 3.35 25.72 11.29
C TYR A 574 4.28 26.93 11.26
N ASN A 575 3.99 27.95 10.44
CA ASN A 575 4.81 29.16 10.36
C ASN A 575 4.91 29.90 11.71
N GLU A 576 3.83 29.93 12.48
CA GLU A 576 3.87 30.49 13.83
C GLU A 576 4.78 29.69 14.76
N ILE A 577 4.64 28.35 14.77
CA ILE A 577 5.46 27.48 15.62
C ILE A 577 6.93 27.54 15.19
N ALA A 578 7.22 27.49 13.90
CA ALA A 578 8.57 27.54 13.36
C ALA A 578 9.32 28.82 13.77
N SER A 579 8.62 29.96 13.78
CA SER A 579 9.21 31.25 14.15
C SER A 579 9.32 31.50 15.65
N THR A 580 8.42 30.92 16.46
CA THR A 580 8.34 31.22 17.91
C THR A 580 8.83 30.08 18.81
N ARG A 581 8.69 28.83 18.36
CA ARG A 581 8.92 27.58 19.11
C ARG A 581 9.47 26.46 18.21
N PRO A 582 10.67 26.63 17.61
CA PRO A 582 11.28 25.61 16.75
C PRO A 582 11.48 24.26 17.46
N ASP A 583 11.66 24.25 18.78
CA ASP A 583 11.70 23.06 19.62
C ASP A 583 10.42 22.19 19.52
N LEU A 584 9.26 22.83 19.33
CA LEU A 584 8.00 22.11 19.10
C LEU A 584 7.93 21.54 17.69
N ILE A 585 8.56 22.15 16.67
CA ILE A 585 8.67 21.52 15.35
C ILE A 585 9.48 20.22 15.44
N HIS A 586 10.60 20.21 16.17
CA HIS A 586 11.34 18.97 16.46
C HIS A 586 10.42 17.94 17.10
N THR A 587 9.66 18.32 18.13
CA THR A 587 8.71 17.44 18.82
C THR A 587 7.63 16.88 17.88
N LEU A 588 7.09 17.70 16.97
CA LEU A 588 6.06 17.29 16.01
C LEU A 588 6.60 16.34 14.93
N THR A 589 7.90 16.39 14.64
CA THR A 589 8.60 15.50 13.68
C THR A 589 9.19 14.24 14.31
N GLN A 590 9.15 14.11 15.64
CA GLN A 590 9.50 12.87 16.33
C GLN A 590 8.40 11.83 16.18
N ASP A 591 8.67 10.59 16.60
CA ASP A 591 7.69 9.51 16.62
C ASP A 591 6.64 9.68 17.73
N TRP A 592 5.35 9.61 17.37
CA TRP A 592 4.20 9.64 18.27
C TRP A 592 3.49 8.29 18.30
N GLN A 593 3.07 7.85 19.49
CA GLN A 593 2.36 6.59 19.68
C GLN A 593 0.85 6.80 19.56
N PHE A 594 0.31 6.60 18.37
CA PHE A 594 -1.12 6.75 18.08
C PHE A 594 -1.90 5.51 18.52
N GLU A 595 -2.88 5.66 19.38
CA GLU A 595 -3.83 4.60 19.72
C GLU A 595 -4.52 4.01 18.49
N VAL A 596 -4.65 2.69 18.45
CA VAL A 596 -5.38 1.97 17.41
C VAL A 596 -6.61 1.32 18.03
N PHE A 597 -7.77 1.97 17.88
CA PHE A 597 -9.02 1.48 18.43
C PHE A 597 -9.48 0.16 17.78
N GLY A 598 -10.06 -0.73 18.59
CA GLY A 598 -10.77 -1.93 18.12
C GLY A 598 -9.88 -3.03 17.50
N LYS A 599 -8.55 -2.99 17.69
CA LYS A 599 -7.61 -4.03 17.24
C LYS A 599 -6.77 -4.57 18.41
N PRO A 600 -7.18 -5.68 19.05
CA PRO A 600 -6.53 -6.22 20.26
C PRO A 600 -5.05 -6.63 20.10
N GLU A 601 -4.53 -6.73 18.87
CA GLU A 601 -3.17 -7.20 18.55
C GLU A 601 -2.17 -6.09 18.22
N LYS A 602 -2.63 -4.84 18.15
CA LYS A 602 -1.76 -3.67 18.00
C LYS A 602 -2.44 -2.48 18.65
N SER A 603 -2.07 -2.17 19.88
CA SER A 603 -2.69 -1.14 20.70
C SER A 603 -2.32 0.29 20.26
N PHE A 604 -1.17 0.46 19.59
CA PHE A 604 -0.75 1.75 19.02
C PHE A 604 0.15 1.60 17.78
N THR A 605 0.37 2.68 17.04
CA THR A 605 1.33 2.79 15.94
C THR A 605 2.23 4.02 16.08
N SER A 606 3.52 3.87 15.77
CA SER A 606 4.50 4.95 15.84
C SER A 606 4.61 5.68 14.50
N ARG A 607 4.57 7.01 14.50
CA ARG A 607 4.87 7.90 13.35
C ARG A 607 4.88 9.38 13.77
N PRO A 608 5.50 10.29 13.02
CA PRO A 608 5.41 11.72 13.28
C PRO A 608 4.02 12.31 12.99
N LEU A 609 3.77 13.50 13.54
CA LEU A 609 2.56 14.29 13.24
C LEU A 609 2.76 15.15 12.00
N VAL A 610 3.95 15.77 11.87
CA VAL A 610 4.31 16.65 10.75
C VAL A 610 5.08 15.85 9.70
N HIS A 611 4.62 15.96 8.46
CA HIS A 611 5.28 15.43 7.28
C HIS A 611 5.55 16.57 6.30
N TYR A 612 6.72 16.55 5.69
CA TYR A 612 7.14 17.56 4.73
C TYR A 612 7.69 16.90 3.48
N GLN A 613 7.26 17.42 2.33
CA GLN A 613 7.74 17.02 1.03
C GLN A 613 8.25 18.27 0.29
N PRO A 614 9.57 18.32 -0.03
CA PRO A 614 10.12 19.40 -0.84
C PRO A 614 9.44 19.50 -2.20
N ALA A 615 9.42 20.71 -2.76
CA ALA A 615 9.00 20.91 -4.14
C ALA A 615 9.88 20.12 -5.11
N THR A 616 9.28 19.66 -6.21
CA THR A 616 9.97 19.10 -7.37
C THR A 616 9.64 19.95 -8.59
N PRO A 617 10.28 19.74 -9.76
CA PRO A 617 9.91 20.47 -10.98
C PRO A 617 8.44 20.35 -11.39
N THR A 618 7.72 19.32 -10.92
CA THR A 618 6.34 19.01 -11.31
C THR A 618 5.35 19.00 -10.15
N THR A 619 5.80 19.15 -8.90
CA THR A 619 4.92 19.14 -7.72
C THR A 619 5.31 20.24 -6.75
N PRO A 620 4.34 21.02 -6.23
CA PRO A 620 4.65 22.07 -5.26
C PRO A 620 5.09 21.46 -3.94
N GLU A 621 5.75 22.28 -3.12
CA GLU A 621 6.09 21.95 -1.75
C GLU A 621 4.82 21.56 -0.95
N ARG A 622 4.90 20.53 -0.11
CA ARG A 622 3.77 20.07 0.70
C ARG A 622 4.15 19.97 2.16
N LEU A 623 3.30 20.55 3.00
CA LEU A 623 3.31 20.32 4.43
C LEU A 623 1.99 19.61 4.80
N ALA A 624 2.11 18.49 5.49
CA ALA A 624 0.98 17.73 5.98
C ALA A 624 1.08 17.53 7.49
N VAL A 625 -0.03 17.71 8.20
CA VAL A 625 -0.11 17.31 9.61
C VAL A 625 -1.27 16.34 9.76
N GLN A 626 -1.00 15.15 10.31
CA GLN A 626 -2.06 14.21 10.66
C GLN A 626 -2.10 13.98 12.17
N TYR A 627 -3.14 14.51 12.81
CA TYR A 627 -3.26 14.59 14.24
C TYR A 627 -4.72 14.58 14.69
N ALA A 628 -5.04 13.79 15.72
CA ALA A 628 -6.24 14.02 16.52
C ALA A 628 -5.94 13.71 18.00
N ARG A 629 -6.28 14.66 18.88
CA ARG A 629 -5.96 14.60 20.32
C ARG A 629 -6.40 13.29 20.98
N ARG A 630 -7.57 12.78 20.57
CA ARG A 630 -8.17 11.57 21.15
C ARG A 630 -7.25 10.35 21.10
N TYR A 631 -6.34 10.25 20.13
CA TYR A 631 -5.42 9.11 20.03
C TYR A 631 -4.33 9.09 21.11
N PHE A 632 -4.20 10.16 21.90
CA PHE A 632 -3.17 10.31 22.92
C PHE A 632 -3.74 10.45 24.34
N VAL A 633 -5.03 10.78 24.46
CA VAL A 633 -5.70 11.08 25.75
C VAL A 633 -7.06 10.39 25.93
N GLY A 634 -7.56 9.71 24.90
CA GLY A 634 -8.87 9.05 24.92
C GLY A 634 -10.05 10.02 24.82
N TYR A 635 -11.26 9.46 24.69
CA TYR A 635 -12.53 10.18 24.76
C TYR A 635 -13.70 9.23 25.06
N GLY A 636 -14.59 9.62 25.98
CA GLY A 636 -15.85 8.91 26.25
C GLY A 636 -15.66 7.42 26.53
N ALA A 637 -16.38 6.57 25.79
CA ALA A 637 -16.31 5.11 25.90
C ALA A 637 -14.98 4.49 25.41
N LEU A 638 -14.08 5.29 24.85
CA LEU A 638 -12.73 4.90 24.45
C LEU A 638 -11.72 5.70 25.29
N PRO A 639 -11.60 5.43 26.59
CA PRO A 639 -10.54 6.02 27.40
C PRO A 639 -9.18 5.58 26.86
N ARG A 640 -8.15 6.38 27.12
CA ARG A 640 -6.79 6.09 26.69
C ARG A 640 -6.35 4.73 27.25
N SER A 641 -5.89 3.84 26.37
CA SER A 641 -5.33 2.56 26.82
C SER A 641 -4.04 2.74 27.64
N GLU A 642 -3.93 2.01 28.76
CA GLU A 642 -2.73 1.95 29.59
C GLU A 642 -1.55 1.26 28.88
N GLU A 643 -1.80 0.50 27.81
CA GLU A 643 -0.79 -0.20 27.03
C GLU A 643 0.03 0.72 26.12
N ILE A 644 -0.42 1.97 25.95
CA ILE A 644 0.23 2.96 25.10
C ILE A 644 1.25 3.72 25.96
N PRO A 645 2.51 3.85 25.52
CA PRO A 645 3.49 4.68 26.21
C PRO A 645 2.96 6.10 26.44
N PRO A 646 3.13 6.67 27.64
CA PRO A 646 2.71 8.04 27.90
C PRO A 646 3.41 9.02 26.97
N ILE A 647 2.71 10.08 26.57
CA ILE A 647 3.33 11.16 25.81
C ILE A 647 4.27 11.96 26.71
N SER A 648 5.27 12.64 26.14
CA SER A 648 6.11 13.55 26.92
C SER A 648 5.40 14.88 27.23
N GLU A 649 5.93 15.66 28.16
CA GLU A 649 5.47 17.04 28.39
C GLU A 649 5.64 17.91 27.15
N ALA A 650 6.70 17.72 26.36
CA ALA A 650 6.88 18.40 25.08
C ALA A 650 5.75 18.05 24.10
N GLN A 651 5.39 16.77 24.02
CA GLN A 651 4.28 16.31 23.19
C GLN A 651 2.95 16.89 23.69
N ALA A 652 2.68 16.86 24.99
CA ALA A 652 1.47 17.49 25.56
C ALA A 652 1.39 18.99 25.23
N GLU A 653 2.50 19.72 25.34
CA GLU A 653 2.61 21.13 24.94
C GLU A 653 2.35 21.33 23.44
N ALA A 654 2.89 20.46 22.58
CA ALA A 654 2.65 20.51 21.15
C ALA A 654 1.17 20.29 20.81
N LEU A 655 0.47 19.38 21.50
CA LEU A 655 -0.97 19.15 21.31
C LEU A 655 -1.84 20.36 21.67
N ASP A 656 -1.50 21.07 22.74
CA ASP A 656 -2.17 22.31 23.14
C ASP A 656 -1.81 23.46 22.18
N THR A 657 -0.55 23.55 21.76
CA THR A 657 -0.08 24.58 20.82
C THR A 657 -0.80 24.48 19.47
N LEU A 658 -0.90 23.28 18.89
CA LEU A 658 -1.66 23.06 17.66
C LEU A 658 -3.12 23.50 17.80
N HIS A 659 -3.76 23.19 18.94
CA HIS A 659 -5.14 23.55 19.18
C HIS A 659 -5.35 25.05 19.30
N TYR A 660 -4.60 25.73 20.17
CA TYR A 660 -4.80 27.16 20.43
C TYR A 660 -4.36 28.04 19.27
N LEU A 661 -3.34 27.63 18.50
CA LEU A 661 -3.02 28.31 17.25
C LEU A 661 -4.06 28.05 16.16
N GLY A 662 -4.62 26.83 16.10
CA GLY A 662 -5.77 26.53 15.27
C GLY A 662 -6.93 27.48 15.58
N GLU A 663 -7.29 27.61 16.85
CA GLU A 663 -8.35 28.53 17.31
C GLU A 663 -8.04 29.99 17.00
N LYS A 664 -6.79 30.44 17.25
CA LYS A 664 -6.33 31.81 16.96
C LYS A 664 -6.46 32.18 15.47
N PHE A 665 -6.19 31.23 14.57
CA PHE A 665 -6.15 31.48 13.12
C PHE A 665 -7.37 30.96 12.36
N ALA A 666 -8.36 30.41 13.06
CA ALA A 666 -9.51 29.77 12.44
C ALA A 666 -10.40 30.74 11.67
N VAL A 667 -11.01 30.22 10.60
CA VAL A 667 -12.22 30.78 10.00
C VAL A 667 -13.42 29.97 10.48
N ASN A 668 -14.51 30.68 10.82
CA ASN A 668 -15.79 30.07 11.16
C ASN A 668 -16.64 29.97 9.89
N LEU A 669 -17.18 28.79 9.64
CA LEU A 669 -18.08 28.56 8.52
C LEU A 669 -19.53 28.61 9.00
N ASP A 670 -20.30 29.48 8.36
CA ASP A 670 -21.74 29.55 8.52
C ASP A 670 -22.41 28.48 7.66
N PHE A 671 -22.47 27.25 8.19
CA PHE A 671 -23.11 26.12 7.53
C PHE A 671 -24.62 26.29 7.46
N GLN A 672 -25.17 26.14 6.26
CA GLN A 672 -26.60 26.13 6.03
C GLN A 672 -27.07 24.74 5.62
N LYS A 673 -28.35 24.46 5.84
CA LYS A 673 -28.96 23.24 5.30
C LYS A 673 -28.81 23.22 3.78
N GLY A 674 -28.30 22.12 3.23
CA GLY A 674 -27.97 22.01 1.81
C GLY A 674 -26.52 22.34 1.45
N ASP A 675 -25.70 22.81 2.41
CA ASP A 675 -24.29 23.05 2.17
C ASP A 675 -23.46 21.75 2.21
N ILE A 676 -22.51 21.61 1.29
CA ILE A 676 -21.45 20.61 1.35
C ILE A 676 -20.10 21.31 1.49
N GLN A 677 -19.41 21.11 2.61
CA GLN A 677 -18.02 21.52 2.77
C GLN A 677 -17.09 20.42 2.27
N TYR A 678 -16.08 20.80 1.51
CA TYR A 678 -14.91 19.96 1.25
C TYR A 678 -13.68 20.64 1.84
N ALA A 679 -12.84 19.89 2.54
CA ALA A 679 -11.58 20.37 3.10
C ALA A 679 -10.46 19.36 2.84
N ASN A 680 -9.30 19.88 2.47
CA ASN A 680 -8.05 19.14 2.36
C ASN A 680 -7.57 18.78 3.77
N ASN A 681 -7.84 17.54 4.17
CA ASN A 681 -7.64 17.04 5.52
C ASN A 681 -6.17 16.87 5.91
N ILE A 682 -5.24 16.95 4.95
CA ILE A 682 -3.80 16.96 5.25
C ILE A 682 -3.24 18.38 5.38
N GLY A 683 -3.92 19.39 4.81
CA GLY A 683 -3.49 20.80 4.82
C GLY A 683 -4.32 21.74 5.71
N ILE A 684 -5.48 21.30 6.18
CA ILE A 684 -6.42 22.07 7.00
C ILE A 684 -6.76 21.30 8.28
N PHE A 685 -6.67 21.96 9.44
CA PHE A 685 -7.31 21.49 10.66
C PHE A 685 -8.78 21.86 10.66
N HIS A 686 -9.63 20.96 11.16
CA HIS A 686 -11.05 21.23 11.36
C HIS A 686 -11.51 20.97 12.79
N ALA A 687 -12.53 21.72 13.21
CA ALA A 687 -13.15 21.63 14.52
C ALA A 687 -14.64 21.95 14.41
N ARG A 688 -15.38 21.65 15.47
CA ARG A 688 -16.78 22.02 15.62
C ARG A 688 -17.03 22.50 17.05
N ASP A 689 -17.76 23.61 17.20
CA ASP A 689 -18.24 24.02 18.51
C ASP A 689 -19.25 23.01 19.09
N GLY A 690 -19.46 23.08 20.40
CA GLY A 690 -20.57 22.37 21.04
C GLY A 690 -21.90 22.91 20.52
N PHE A 691 -22.94 22.10 20.61
CA PHE A 691 -24.25 22.47 20.10
C PHE A 691 -25.39 21.98 20.98
N THR A 692 -26.56 22.57 20.76
CA THR A 692 -27.81 22.17 21.41
C THR A 692 -28.84 21.86 20.32
N ASP A 693 -29.45 20.68 20.42
CA ASP A 693 -30.57 20.26 19.57
C ASP A 693 -31.92 20.54 20.26
N THR A 694 -32.97 20.70 19.46
CA THR A 694 -34.36 20.67 19.92
C THR A 694 -35.09 19.44 19.35
N GLN A 695 -36.36 19.25 19.71
CA GLN A 695 -37.18 18.19 19.12
C GLN A 695 -37.36 18.37 17.60
N ASP A 696 -37.46 19.62 17.14
CA ASP A 696 -37.77 19.95 15.76
C ASP A 696 -36.53 20.24 14.90
N GLN A 697 -35.38 20.51 15.53
CA GLN A 697 -34.15 20.85 14.84
C GLN A 697 -32.96 20.12 15.47
N GLN A 698 -32.44 19.14 14.73
CA GLN A 698 -31.31 18.32 15.12
C GLN A 698 -30.13 18.52 14.17
N TYR A 699 -28.92 18.60 14.72
CA TYR A 699 -27.69 18.60 13.95
C TYR A 699 -27.51 17.26 13.23
N VAL A 700 -27.55 17.29 11.89
CA VAL A 700 -27.30 16.10 11.07
C VAL A 700 -26.43 16.47 9.90
N ILE A 701 -25.15 16.11 10.01
CA ILE A 701 -24.16 16.24 8.94
C ILE A 701 -23.78 14.82 8.47
N SER A 702 -23.55 14.63 7.17
CA SER A 702 -23.22 13.31 6.58
C SER A 702 -21.91 13.28 5.80
#